data_AF-A0A0W0YQB7-F1
#
_entry.id   AF-A0A0W0YQB7-F1
#
_cell.length_a   1.000
_cell.length_b   1.000
_cell.length_c   1.000
_cell.angle_alpha   90.00
_cell.angle_beta   90.00
_cell.angle_gamma   90.00
#
_symmetry.space_group_name_H-M   'P 1'
#
loop_
_entity.id
_entity.type
_entity.pdbx_description
1 polymer ?
#
loop_
_entity_poly.entity_id
_entity_poly.type
_entity_poly.pdbx_seq_one_letter_code
_entity_poly.pdbx_strand_id
1 'polypeptide(L)'
;MDIKELFNWLQGDEETLHYSDMVLSRDLLDLKLSQAEKSSQAMLREVRIARYSNGVVAEKINELEKHNLYIKYLKFCGEHFSENSLLFITLNYLLSEAQKEQPQIRLATKVNALFLILLQENQESTLEFYNENKKLFKEYDEIQKTVDLTLYKKKIDEDADTVKGNLLDLNKLLSYQKNPLGLVGLFRKHIGDTEQFAALILWLLHRGVGAKKILQTYLLHDFLKYHFFTLHDRDNEIVRLYALLERFPQTKTLLELVKKTASDERGLQQYSLNGVFQEHKLLSISPHQNPSQFSQGPENFLNLHQFFGLPFLIEALVHSNEYTNPKWQETLKQALNKPQIVIEELSGMIELIASEYSPSVLKNFADLIDEMTVQELLSNNEGAVLYLIPYKPKLFDVINEKNSTEIIQQFSKKHPDDSGIVYQLTALFMAFLRKKNPATPSVFQVLVDNLMRYPHLLEDEELLRQLNKFPDSGRLLLQRYELIAKQFNDCILEQTAEVPFNSRNYQIIEDSWFDATRKLNALALIKPHTKFNLGDKYAFQAKIAQIAFLHHGKEFDLDVFLEALSLPPITSDAVSEYERILIEVLATIDNELLRKQIIEKLETHPVGRLDWMKKEYEGKTAFLKAAKYGNLGLIKLFEDELAPEYLNKAVLIAAKENQWNIVDYLVRSDKTLLSENEIEAIVRFAAQQGQIDIIQYLYDTYDYVPSIDEVATILQQAIINNHLNVVTYFYQSTFALPKQSVINSLFNLAIEIEAIDIISFIAEAEENKPTLSTVEKAFEQAALNQKLKIIQTLCNLSSNTPRPAVIGRTFIKACQLGLFSTAQYFYDAPEKLISQSTFENAFEQAIVNGQMDLVSYFCNSLTKPPEQSVIEQGVITAAKTGNLHLIEYFCSMTSSNKPSRHAITQAVYQAINHDHTEVFTFLCCNPMSPPSKSSLKESLLLAAKKGRKEIVEYLCLNEMEALDQSTIKNALILAVKFQHSEIVRYLCEINAPDKNAVRIALNKAIGSRQEELIDYLRDWLKSNTTHQNTVKFACDNHHEIGSSLINHSLFKVSKSGPRGERYQSPDYGLLTK
;
A
#
# COMPACT_ATOMS: atom_id res chain seq x y z
N MET A 1 4.52 -41.99 72.81
CA MET A 1 5.91 -41.66 73.17
C MET A 1 5.88 -40.63 74.29
N ASP A 2 6.61 -40.81 75.39
CA ASP A 2 6.77 -39.75 76.41
C ASP A 2 7.65 -38.62 75.84
N ILE A 3 7.44 -37.39 76.30
CA ILE A 3 8.18 -36.19 75.86
C ILE A 3 9.69 -36.38 76.05
N LYS A 4 10.07 -37.14 77.07
CA LYS A 4 11.45 -37.51 77.37
C LYS A 4 12.04 -38.49 76.36
N GLU A 5 11.26 -39.41 75.82
CA GLU A 5 11.72 -40.37 74.79
C GLU A 5 12.00 -39.63 73.48
N LEU A 6 11.09 -38.74 73.05
CA LEU A 6 11.30 -37.91 71.87
C LEU A 6 12.52 -36.98 72.04
N PHE A 7 12.69 -36.36 73.21
CA PHE A 7 13.90 -35.57 73.50
C PHE A 7 15.20 -36.41 73.54
N ASN A 8 15.14 -37.63 74.08
CA ASN A 8 16.28 -38.54 74.05
C ASN A 8 16.63 -38.92 72.61
N TRP A 9 15.64 -39.18 71.75
CA TRP A 9 15.87 -39.40 70.32
C TRP A 9 16.48 -38.16 69.65
N LEU A 10 16.02 -36.93 69.96
CA LEU A 10 16.62 -35.70 69.44
C LEU A 10 18.13 -35.60 69.79
N GLN A 11 18.51 -35.93 71.02
CA GLN A 11 19.88 -35.83 71.53
C GLN A 11 20.78 -37.06 71.28
N GLY A 12 20.19 -38.20 70.94
CA GLY A 12 20.89 -39.47 70.76
C GLY A 12 21.35 -39.75 69.32
N ASP A 13 22.08 -40.85 69.16
CA ASP A 13 22.64 -41.33 67.88
C ASP A 13 21.72 -42.34 67.16
N GLU A 14 20.48 -42.54 67.65
CA GLU A 14 19.51 -43.47 67.07
C GLU A 14 18.87 -42.90 65.79
N GLU A 15 18.93 -43.64 64.68
CA GLU A 15 18.54 -43.16 63.36
C GLU A 15 17.04 -43.24 63.05
N THR A 16 16.28 -44.14 63.69
CA THR A 16 14.90 -44.47 63.30
C THR A 16 13.86 -44.19 64.39
N LEU A 17 12.96 -43.24 64.12
CA LEU A 17 11.78 -42.98 64.96
C LEU A 17 10.62 -43.90 64.53
N HIS A 18 10.07 -44.70 65.45
CA HIS A 18 8.95 -45.62 65.14
C HIS A 18 7.61 -45.16 65.73
N TYR A 19 6.77 -44.61 64.84
CA TYR A 19 5.29 -44.53 64.84
C TYR A 19 4.49 -43.74 65.90
N SER A 20 3.38 -43.20 65.37
CA SER A 20 2.18 -42.55 65.95
C SER A 20 2.38 -41.42 66.95
N ASP A 21 1.98 -40.23 66.50
CA ASP A 21 1.96 -39.00 67.27
C ASP A 21 1.10 -39.08 68.56
N MET A 22 1.53 -38.36 69.59
CA MET A 22 0.84 -38.34 70.89
C MET A 22 0.28 -36.94 71.14
N VAL A 23 -1.04 -36.87 71.33
CA VAL A 23 -1.72 -35.62 71.73
C VAL A 23 -1.19 -35.17 73.08
N LEU A 24 -0.55 -34.02 73.11
CA LEU A 24 0.05 -33.44 74.30
C LEU A 24 -1.03 -32.79 75.19
N SER A 25 -0.97 -32.99 76.51
CA SER A 25 -1.81 -32.25 77.46
C SER A 25 -0.98 -31.26 78.27
N ARG A 26 -1.56 -30.07 78.54
CA ARG A 26 -0.86 -28.97 79.22
C ARG A 26 -0.46 -29.35 80.64
N ASP A 27 -1.35 -30.04 81.36
CA ASP A 27 -1.09 -30.56 82.71
C ASP A 27 0.12 -31.51 82.77
N LEU A 28 0.30 -32.35 81.74
CA LEU A 28 1.44 -33.26 81.65
C LEU A 28 2.75 -32.49 81.42
N LEU A 29 2.73 -31.47 80.55
CA LEU A 29 3.87 -30.61 80.28
C LEU A 29 4.28 -29.80 81.53
N ASP A 30 3.34 -29.11 82.16
CA ASP A 30 3.60 -28.28 83.35
C ASP A 30 4.13 -29.12 84.53
N LEU A 31 3.61 -30.35 84.70
CA LEU A 31 4.14 -31.31 85.66
C LEU A 31 5.59 -31.70 85.37
N LYS A 32 5.91 -32.04 84.10
CA LYS A 32 7.26 -32.43 83.67
C LYS A 32 8.25 -31.25 83.80
N LEU A 33 7.83 -30.04 83.46
CA LEU A 33 8.59 -28.81 83.63
C LEU A 33 8.92 -28.56 85.11
N SER A 34 7.91 -28.60 85.99
CA SER A 34 8.10 -28.38 87.43
C SER A 34 9.04 -29.42 88.07
N GLN A 35 8.96 -30.67 87.63
CA GLN A 35 9.90 -31.73 88.04
C GLN A 35 11.32 -31.45 87.53
N ALA A 36 11.47 -31.05 86.27
CA ALA A 36 12.78 -30.78 85.67
C ALA A 36 13.47 -29.57 86.31
N GLU A 37 12.76 -28.47 86.58
CA GLU A 37 13.34 -27.28 87.23
C GLU A 37 13.82 -27.57 88.66
N LYS A 38 13.07 -28.37 89.43
CA LYS A 38 13.50 -28.84 90.77
C LYS A 38 14.80 -29.66 90.68
N SER A 39 14.91 -30.55 89.69
CA SER A 39 16.14 -31.33 89.46
C SER A 39 17.32 -30.47 89.01
N SER A 40 17.10 -29.44 88.19
CA SER A 40 18.18 -28.50 87.81
C SER A 40 18.75 -27.76 89.03
N GLN A 41 17.90 -27.34 89.98
CA GLN A 41 18.38 -26.74 91.23
C GLN A 41 19.23 -27.72 92.08
N ALA A 42 18.93 -29.01 92.07
CA ALA A 42 19.74 -30.02 92.73
C ALA A 42 21.10 -30.22 92.03
N MET A 43 21.11 -30.38 90.70
CA MET A 43 22.33 -30.49 89.90
C MET A 43 23.21 -29.23 90.00
N LEU A 44 22.62 -28.03 90.05
CA LEU A 44 23.34 -26.77 90.30
C LEU A 44 24.00 -26.74 91.68
N ARG A 45 23.40 -27.35 92.71
CA ARG A 45 24.05 -27.52 94.01
C ARG A 45 25.22 -28.50 93.92
N GLU A 46 25.05 -29.64 93.25
CA GLU A 46 26.14 -30.60 93.02
C GLU A 46 27.34 -29.96 92.31
N VAL A 47 27.12 -29.23 91.21
CA VAL A 47 28.18 -28.51 90.48
C VAL A 47 28.85 -27.43 91.35
N ARG A 48 28.08 -26.70 92.16
CA ARG A 48 28.64 -25.70 93.10
C ARG A 48 29.50 -26.36 94.18
N ILE A 49 29.05 -27.49 94.75
CA ILE A 49 29.83 -28.26 95.73
C ILE A 49 31.12 -28.76 95.07
N ALA A 50 31.04 -29.41 93.91
CA ALA A 50 32.19 -29.95 93.18
C ALA A 50 33.27 -28.89 92.86
N ARG A 51 32.85 -27.65 92.57
CA ARG A 51 33.75 -26.50 92.34
C ARG A 51 34.53 -26.06 93.58
N TYR A 52 33.98 -26.21 94.79
CA TYR A 52 34.68 -25.92 96.04
C TYR A 52 35.44 -27.14 96.60
N SER A 53 35.16 -28.35 96.12
CA SER A 53 35.71 -29.60 96.67
C SER A 53 36.66 -30.34 95.71
N ASN A 54 37.50 -29.61 94.95
CA ASN A 54 38.55 -30.14 94.04
C ASN A 54 38.12 -31.34 93.15
N GLY A 55 36.83 -31.43 92.79
CA GLY A 55 36.27 -32.57 92.07
C GLY A 55 36.37 -32.44 90.55
N VAL A 56 35.98 -33.50 89.82
CA VAL A 56 35.88 -33.49 88.35
C VAL A 56 34.65 -32.69 87.91
N VAL A 57 34.77 -31.36 87.99
CA VAL A 57 33.68 -30.40 87.73
C VAL A 57 33.09 -30.52 86.32
N ALA A 58 33.89 -30.91 85.33
CA ALA A 58 33.49 -30.92 83.91
C ALA A 58 32.34 -31.89 83.59
N GLU A 59 32.35 -33.10 84.16
CA GLU A 59 31.35 -34.14 83.86
C GLU A 59 29.97 -33.76 84.43
N LYS A 60 29.95 -33.22 85.65
CA LYS A 60 28.74 -32.69 86.29
C LYS A 60 28.21 -31.40 85.63
N ILE A 61 29.07 -30.60 85.01
CA ILE A 61 28.64 -29.48 84.16
C ILE A 61 27.91 -30.01 82.91
N ASN A 62 28.44 -31.03 82.23
CA ASN A 62 27.83 -31.60 81.03
C ASN A 62 26.45 -32.27 81.32
N GLU A 63 26.31 -32.98 82.45
CA GLU A 63 25.00 -33.49 82.90
C GLU A 63 23.98 -32.35 83.12
N LEU A 64 24.40 -31.26 83.78
CA LEU A 64 23.57 -30.08 84.01
C LEU A 64 23.22 -29.36 82.70
N GLU A 65 24.15 -29.25 81.75
CA GLU A 65 23.92 -28.65 80.43
C GLU A 65 22.88 -29.44 79.63
N LYS A 66 23.00 -30.76 79.55
CA LYS A 66 22.00 -31.63 78.91
C LYS A 66 20.62 -31.53 79.56
N HIS A 67 20.56 -31.47 80.90
CA HIS A 67 19.29 -31.33 81.62
C HIS A 67 18.67 -29.93 81.43
N ASN A 68 19.49 -28.88 81.32
CA ASN A 68 19.02 -27.53 80.99
C ASN A 68 18.50 -27.43 79.54
N LEU A 69 19.10 -28.15 78.58
CA LEU A 69 18.55 -28.29 77.22
C LEU A 69 17.18 -28.99 77.22
N TYR A 70 16.97 -29.99 78.08
CA TYR A 70 15.65 -30.63 78.23
C TYR A 70 14.60 -29.65 78.79
N ILE A 71 14.96 -28.82 79.78
CA ILE A 71 14.09 -27.76 80.28
C ILE A 71 13.77 -26.73 79.18
N LYS A 72 14.76 -26.35 78.37
CA LYS A 72 14.57 -25.42 77.23
C LYS A 72 13.56 -25.99 76.22
N TYR A 73 13.68 -27.27 75.87
CA TYR A 73 12.72 -27.97 75.01
C TYR A 73 11.31 -28.01 75.61
N LEU A 74 11.17 -28.37 76.89
CA LEU A 74 9.88 -28.37 77.57
C LEU A 74 9.22 -26.97 77.61
N LYS A 75 9.99 -25.89 77.76
CA LYS A 75 9.47 -24.51 77.68
C LYS A 75 8.95 -24.18 76.30
N PHE A 76 9.71 -24.50 75.25
CA PHE A 76 9.30 -24.30 73.87
C PHE A 76 7.99 -25.06 73.53
N CYS A 77 7.86 -26.32 73.97
CA CYS A 77 6.62 -27.09 73.80
C CYS A 77 5.42 -26.46 74.53
N GLY A 78 5.64 -25.69 75.60
CA GLY A 78 4.57 -24.98 76.33
C GLY A 78 4.19 -23.64 75.71
N GLU A 79 5.14 -22.94 75.11
CA GLU A 79 4.91 -21.69 74.38
C GLU A 79 4.14 -21.95 73.06
N HIS A 80 4.36 -23.10 72.41
CA HIS A 80 3.73 -23.49 71.14
C HIS A 80 2.63 -24.55 71.28
N PHE A 81 1.96 -24.63 72.44
CA PHE A 81 0.99 -25.67 72.79
C PHE A 81 -0.37 -25.64 72.03
N SER A 82 -0.61 -24.68 71.13
CA SER A 82 -1.93 -24.48 70.51
C SER A 82 -2.33 -25.60 69.54
N GLU A 83 -3.05 -26.61 70.06
CA GLU A 83 -3.80 -27.69 69.36
C GLU A 83 -3.07 -28.42 68.22
N ASN A 84 -1.74 -28.46 68.25
CA ASN A 84 -0.93 -29.15 67.27
C ASN A 84 -0.24 -30.39 67.85
N SER A 85 0.05 -31.34 66.96
CA SER A 85 0.65 -32.61 67.32
C SER A 85 2.07 -32.44 67.86
N LEU A 86 2.54 -33.40 68.67
CA LEU A 86 3.86 -33.30 69.28
C LEU A 86 4.96 -33.34 68.21
N LEU A 87 4.76 -34.07 67.10
CA LEU A 87 5.71 -34.06 65.99
C LEU A 87 5.77 -32.70 65.29
N PHE A 88 4.64 -32.02 65.00
CA PHE A 88 4.68 -30.66 64.42
C PHE A 88 5.41 -29.64 65.33
N ILE A 89 5.14 -29.66 66.64
CA ILE A 89 5.84 -28.80 67.61
C ILE A 89 7.34 -29.12 67.65
N THR A 90 7.70 -30.41 67.53
CA THR A 90 9.10 -30.87 67.52
C THR A 90 9.83 -30.52 66.22
N LEU A 91 9.13 -30.55 65.07
CA LEU A 91 9.65 -30.08 63.78
C LEU A 91 10.00 -28.59 63.88
N ASN A 92 9.08 -27.79 64.42
CA ASN A 92 9.29 -26.36 64.61
C ASN A 92 10.45 -26.08 65.59
N TYR A 93 10.56 -26.84 66.69
CA TYR A 93 11.70 -26.75 67.61
C TYR A 93 13.03 -26.99 66.90
N LEU A 94 13.14 -28.09 66.14
CA LEU A 94 14.33 -28.43 65.37
C LEU A 94 14.71 -27.34 64.37
N LEU A 95 13.75 -26.84 63.60
CA LEU A 95 13.97 -25.75 62.63
C LEU A 95 14.39 -24.45 63.33
N SER A 96 13.86 -24.15 64.52
CA SER A 96 14.19 -22.93 65.27
C SER A 96 15.58 -22.96 65.95
N GLU A 97 16.11 -24.15 66.25
CA GLU A 97 17.45 -24.32 66.83
C GLU A 97 18.52 -24.45 65.74
N ALA A 98 18.19 -25.08 64.60
CA ALA A 98 19.06 -25.14 63.41
C ALA A 98 19.36 -23.76 62.78
N GLN A 99 18.64 -22.70 63.17
CA GLN A 99 18.95 -21.32 62.78
C GLN A 99 20.02 -20.64 63.66
N LYS A 100 20.31 -21.17 64.85
CA LYS A 100 21.22 -20.52 65.83
C LYS A 100 22.66 -21.02 65.72
N GLU A 101 22.85 -22.25 65.24
CA GLU A 101 24.13 -22.87 64.95
C GLU A 101 24.06 -23.49 63.54
N GLN A 102 25.16 -23.49 62.78
CA GLN A 102 25.16 -24.03 61.41
C GLN A 102 24.61 -25.48 61.37
N PRO A 103 23.85 -25.88 60.33
CA PRO A 103 23.17 -27.17 60.31
C PRO A 103 24.15 -28.34 60.44
N GLN A 104 24.18 -28.96 61.61
CA GLN A 104 24.91 -30.21 61.81
C GLN A 104 24.18 -31.30 61.03
N ILE A 105 24.92 -32.15 60.28
CA ILE A 105 24.36 -33.20 59.41
C ILE A 105 23.33 -34.08 60.16
N ARG A 106 23.53 -34.32 61.46
CA ARG A 106 22.62 -35.07 62.35
C ARG A 106 21.28 -34.40 62.65
N LEU A 107 21.20 -33.06 62.59
CA LEU A 107 19.92 -32.34 62.70
C LEU A 107 19.14 -32.42 61.39
N ALA A 108 19.85 -32.40 60.25
CA ALA A 108 19.23 -32.43 58.93
C ALA A 108 18.46 -33.73 58.66
N THR A 109 19.07 -34.88 58.97
CA THR A 109 18.41 -36.20 58.82
C THR A 109 17.16 -36.35 59.68
N LYS A 110 17.16 -35.82 60.91
CA LYS A 110 16.02 -35.87 61.83
C LYS A 110 14.84 -35.02 61.36
N VAL A 111 15.10 -33.84 60.79
CA VAL A 111 14.07 -33.00 60.16
C VAL A 111 13.46 -33.68 58.93
N ASN A 112 14.27 -34.27 58.05
CA ASN A 112 13.76 -35.01 56.87
C ASN A 112 12.89 -36.20 57.27
N ALA A 113 13.35 -37.03 58.22
CA ALA A 113 12.59 -38.19 58.69
C ALA A 113 11.22 -37.78 59.27
N LEU A 114 11.19 -36.73 60.09
CA LEU A 114 9.98 -36.30 60.76
C LEU A 114 9.00 -35.57 59.81
N PHE A 115 9.50 -34.81 58.83
CA PHE A 115 8.66 -34.24 57.76
C PHE A 115 8.00 -35.32 56.89
N LEU A 116 8.74 -36.39 56.54
CA LEU A 116 8.20 -37.49 55.73
C LEU A 116 7.10 -38.28 56.47
N ILE A 117 7.21 -38.45 57.78
CA ILE A 117 6.16 -39.05 58.62
C ILE A 117 4.89 -38.17 58.59
N LEU A 118 5.02 -36.87 58.85
CA LEU A 118 3.90 -35.93 58.83
C LEU A 118 3.20 -35.87 57.46
N LEU A 119 3.97 -35.88 56.37
CA LEU A 119 3.43 -35.89 55.00
C LEU A 119 2.61 -37.16 54.68
N GLN A 120 2.93 -38.30 55.31
CA GLN A 120 2.17 -39.54 55.18
C GLN A 120 0.92 -39.58 56.08
N GLU A 121 0.99 -39.00 57.29
CA GLU A 121 -0.15 -38.98 58.24
C GLU A 121 -1.20 -37.93 57.86
N ASN A 122 -0.80 -36.73 57.45
CA ASN A 122 -1.69 -35.67 56.97
C ASN A 122 -1.01 -34.81 55.90
N GLN A 123 -1.26 -35.15 54.64
CA GLN A 123 -0.68 -34.48 53.48
C GLN A 123 -1.08 -33.00 53.35
N GLU A 124 -2.34 -32.65 53.67
CA GLU A 124 -2.85 -31.29 53.44
C GLU A 124 -2.26 -30.29 54.45
N SER A 125 -2.37 -30.59 55.75
CA SER A 125 -1.79 -29.72 56.80
C SER A 125 -0.26 -29.68 56.77
N THR A 126 0.42 -30.74 56.30
CA THR A 126 1.89 -30.72 56.15
C THR A 126 2.33 -29.83 54.98
N LEU A 127 1.58 -29.81 53.87
CA LEU A 127 1.84 -28.90 52.75
C LEU A 127 1.51 -27.45 53.09
N GLU A 128 0.45 -27.21 53.87
CA GLU A 128 0.11 -25.89 54.42
C GLU A 128 1.23 -25.38 55.34
N PHE A 129 1.64 -26.17 56.34
CA PHE A 129 2.75 -25.85 57.24
C PHE A 129 4.05 -25.56 56.48
N TYR A 130 4.38 -26.35 55.46
CA TYR A 130 5.54 -26.11 54.59
C TYR A 130 5.45 -24.77 53.84
N ASN A 131 4.28 -24.42 53.31
CA ASN A 131 4.07 -23.17 52.58
C ASN A 131 4.17 -21.94 53.49
N GLU A 132 3.54 -21.97 54.66
CA GLU A 132 3.67 -20.93 55.70
C GLU A 132 5.13 -20.73 56.13
N ASN A 133 5.88 -21.84 56.25
CA ASN A 133 7.23 -21.86 56.79
C ASN A 133 8.33 -22.04 55.73
N LYS A 134 8.05 -21.73 54.45
CA LYS A 134 8.91 -22.04 53.30
C LYS A 134 10.37 -21.55 53.44
N LYS A 135 10.62 -20.48 54.20
CA LYS A 135 11.97 -19.97 54.50
C LYS A 135 12.79 -20.93 55.38
N LEU A 136 12.16 -21.67 56.29
CA LEU A 136 12.83 -22.62 57.20
C LEU A 136 13.37 -23.84 56.45
N PHE A 137 12.70 -24.25 55.36
CA PHE A 137 13.04 -25.42 54.57
C PHE A 137 14.07 -25.17 53.45
N LYS A 138 14.63 -23.95 53.36
CA LYS A 138 15.53 -23.53 52.25
C LYS A 138 16.76 -24.42 52.09
N GLU A 139 17.27 -25.00 53.18
CA GLU A 139 18.49 -25.83 53.20
C GLU A 139 18.17 -27.34 53.17
N TYR A 140 16.91 -27.71 52.91
CA TYR A 140 16.39 -29.08 52.96
C TYR A 140 15.89 -29.57 51.58
N ASP A 141 16.83 -29.80 50.66
CA ASP A 141 16.54 -30.16 49.26
C ASP A 141 15.63 -31.39 49.07
N GLU A 142 15.74 -32.40 49.94
CA GLU A 142 14.91 -33.61 49.85
C GLU A 142 13.43 -33.33 50.15
N ILE A 143 13.16 -32.47 51.15
CA ILE A 143 11.81 -32.01 51.48
C ILE A 143 11.24 -31.21 50.32
N GLN A 144 12.00 -30.25 49.78
CA GLN A 144 11.57 -29.43 48.64
C GLN A 144 11.19 -30.30 47.44
N LYS A 145 12.06 -31.25 47.04
CA LYS A 145 11.77 -32.21 45.94
C LYS A 145 10.52 -33.05 46.20
N THR A 146 10.30 -33.51 47.44
CA THR A 146 9.15 -34.34 47.80
C THR A 146 7.84 -33.54 47.76
N VAL A 147 7.87 -32.28 48.19
CA VAL A 147 6.73 -31.36 48.08
C VAL A 147 6.42 -31.03 46.61
N ASP A 148 7.44 -30.65 45.83
CA ASP A 148 7.30 -30.31 44.40
C ASP A 148 6.65 -31.48 43.62
N LEU A 149 7.13 -32.72 43.82
CA LEU A 149 6.57 -33.93 43.21
C LEU A 149 5.12 -34.21 43.63
N THR A 150 4.76 -33.87 44.86
CA THR A 150 3.41 -34.09 45.40
C THR A 150 2.42 -33.07 44.86
N LEU A 151 2.81 -31.79 44.78
CA LEU A 151 2.02 -30.72 44.17
C LEU A 151 1.84 -30.94 42.66
N TYR A 152 2.90 -31.35 41.96
CA TYR A 152 2.84 -31.68 40.52
C TYR A 152 1.82 -32.80 40.24
N LYS A 153 1.80 -33.87 41.03
CA LYS A 153 0.80 -34.95 40.87
C LYS A 153 -0.63 -34.45 41.01
N LYS A 154 -0.91 -33.65 42.05
CA LYS A 154 -2.24 -33.06 42.28
C LYS A 154 -2.68 -32.19 41.09
N LYS A 155 -1.78 -31.31 40.61
CA LYS A 155 -2.04 -30.48 39.42
C LYS A 155 -2.37 -31.31 38.18
N ILE A 156 -1.62 -32.39 37.91
CA ILE A 156 -1.89 -33.30 36.77
C ILE A 156 -3.26 -33.99 36.89
N ASP A 157 -3.71 -34.32 38.10
CA ASP A 157 -5.02 -34.94 38.30
C ASP A 157 -6.17 -33.92 38.10
N GLU A 158 -6.00 -32.67 38.53
CA GLU A 158 -6.91 -31.53 38.26
C GLU A 158 -6.97 -31.18 36.76
N ASP A 159 -5.81 -31.01 36.12
CA ASP A 159 -5.65 -30.78 34.69
C ASP A 159 -6.31 -31.92 33.86
N ALA A 160 -6.24 -33.17 34.32
CA ALA A 160 -6.88 -34.31 33.66
C ALA A 160 -8.41 -34.27 33.72
N ASP A 161 -9.02 -33.59 34.70
CA ASP A 161 -10.47 -33.32 34.72
C ASP A 161 -10.84 -32.20 33.73
N THR A 162 -10.01 -31.16 33.59
CA THR A 162 -10.14 -30.17 32.50
C THR A 162 -10.09 -30.83 31.12
N VAL A 163 -9.14 -31.75 30.89
CA VAL A 163 -9.03 -32.52 29.64
C VAL A 163 -10.29 -33.35 29.36
N LYS A 164 -10.94 -33.92 30.40
CA LYS A 164 -12.23 -34.62 30.24
C LYS A 164 -13.34 -33.67 29.81
N GLY A 165 -13.40 -32.47 30.40
CA GLY A 165 -14.34 -31.41 30.00
C GLY A 165 -14.17 -31.03 28.52
N ASN A 166 -12.96 -30.63 28.13
CA ASN A 166 -12.63 -30.26 26.75
C ASN A 166 -12.93 -31.40 25.76
N LEU A 167 -12.68 -32.66 26.14
CA LEU A 167 -13.01 -33.83 25.31
C LEU A 167 -14.53 -34.01 25.13
N LEU A 168 -15.35 -33.77 26.15
CA LEU A 168 -16.81 -33.83 26.05
C LEU A 168 -17.33 -32.76 25.07
N ASP A 169 -16.83 -31.53 25.17
CA ASP A 169 -17.22 -30.44 24.27
C ASP A 169 -16.75 -30.68 22.82
N LEU A 170 -15.54 -31.17 22.61
CA LEU A 170 -15.06 -31.62 21.28
C LEU A 170 -15.95 -32.73 20.69
N ASN A 171 -16.36 -33.71 21.50
CA ASN A 171 -17.26 -34.77 21.04
C ASN A 171 -18.64 -34.23 20.62
N LYS A 172 -19.14 -33.18 21.27
CA LYS A 172 -20.40 -32.51 20.95
C LYS A 172 -20.28 -31.66 19.68
N LEU A 173 -19.32 -30.74 19.65
CA LEU A 173 -19.09 -29.78 18.56
C LEU A 173 -18.71 -30.52 17.26
N LEU A 174 -17.74 -31.41 17.31
CA LEU A 174 -17.21 -32.10 16.12
C LEU A 174 -17.97 -33.40 15.78
N SER A 175 -19.15 -33.62 16.36
CA SER A 175 -19.98 -34.82 16.18
C SER A 175 -20.30 -35.11 14.70
N TYR A 176 -20.62 -34.07 13.93
CA TYR A 176 -20.96 -34.14 12.50
C TYR A 176 -19.75 -34.37 11.57
N GLN A 177 -18.51 -34.21 12.06
CA GLN A 177 -17.31 -34.35 11.23
C GLN A 177 -16.97 -35.83 11.00
N LYS A 178 -17.19 -36.32 9.78
CA LYS A 178 -16.97 -37.73 9.39
C LYS A 178 -15.50 -38.10 9.25
N ASN A 179 -14.65 -37.21 8.71
CA ASN A 179 -13.20 -37.46 8.60
C ASN A 179 -12.43 -36.73 9.71
N PRO A 180 -12.01 -37.40 10.80
CA PRO A 180 -11.25 -36.76 11.87
C PRO A 180 -9.85 -36.27 11.44
N LEU A 181 -9.21 -36.95 10.47
CA LEU A 181 -7.89 -36.55 9.97
C LEU A 181 -7.95 -35.25 9.14
N GLY A 182 -9.11 -34.91 8.58
CA GLY A 182 -9.32 -33.67 7.82
C GLY A 182 -9.34 -32.39 8.67
N LEU A 183 -9.23 -32.48 10.00
CA LEU A 183 -9.09 -31.32 10.90
C LEU A 183 -7.66 -31.10 11.41
N VAL A 184 -6.73 -31.99 11.10
CA VAL A 184 -5.35 -32.00 11.62
C VAL A 184 -4.60 -30.68 11.37
N GLY A 185 -4.88 -29.98 10.25
CA GLY A 185 -4.32 -28.66 9.98
C GLY A 185 -4.65 -27.64 11.07
N LEU A 186 -5.93 -27.57 11.45
CA LEU A 186 -6.44 -26.62 12.45
C LEU A 186 -5.93 -26.88 13.86
N PHE A 187 -5.68 -28.15 14.21
CA PHE A 187 -5.24 -28.55 15.55
C PHE A 187 -3.88 -27.92 15.94
N ARG A 188 -3.05 -27.57 14.95
CA ARG A 188 -1.76 -26.90 15.16
C ARG A 188 -1.89 -25.55 15.85
N LYS A 189 -3.03 -24.85 15.69
CA LYS A 189 -3.27 -23.55 16.34
C LYS A 189 -3.45 -23.68 17.86
N HIS A 190 -3.69 -24.89 18.39
CA HIS A 190 -3.83 -25.16 19.82
C HIS A 190 -2.59 -25.81 20.46
N ILE A 191 -1.44 -25.86 19.78
CA ILE A 191 -0.20 -26.46 20.33
C ILE A 191 0.26 -25.78 21.64
N GLY A 192 -0.03 -24.49 21.83
CA GLY A 192 0.31 -23.77 23.06
C GLY A 192 -0.56 -24.09 24.28
N ASP A 193 -1.69 -24.78 24.11
CA ASP A 193 -2.61 -25.18 25.19
C ASP A 193 -2.56 -26.69 25.37
N THR A 194 -1.81 -27.15 26.37
CA THR A 194 -1.50 -28.57 26.58
C THR A 194 -2.75 -29.40 26.88
N GLU A 195 -3.70 -28.85 27.64
CA GLU A 195 -4.96 -29.49 28.02
C GLU A 195 -5.90 -29.63 26.82
N GLN A 196 -6.08 -28.56 26.04
CA GLN A 196 -6.89 -28.57 24.82
C GLN A 196 -6.26 -29.45 23.74
N PHE A 197 -4.93 -29.45 23.61
CA PHE A 197 -4.19 -30.30 22.68
C PHE A 197 -4.28 -31.78 23.08
N ALA A 198 -4.16 -32.12 24.37
CA ALA A 198 -4.39 -33.47 24.88
C ALA A 198 -5.82 -33.96 24.54
N ALA A 199 -6.83 -33.09 24.74
CA ALA A 199 -8.21 -33.39 24.39
C ALA A 199 -8.41 -33.63 22.87
N LEU A 200 -7.72 -32.87 22.01
CA LEU A 200 -7.74 -33.08 20.54
C LEU A 200 -7.10 -34.42 20.14
N ILE A 201 -5.98 -34.81 20.75
CA ILE A 201 -5.34 -36.13 20.53
C ILE A 201 -6.25 -37.27 21.01
N LEU A 202 -6.89 -37.12 22.16
CA LEU A 202 -7.88 -38.08 22.68
C LEU A 202 -9.12 -38.17 21.78
N TRP A 203 -9.56 -37.06 21.20
CA TRP A 203 -10.67 -37.03 20.25
C TRP A 203 -10.34 -37.82 18.97
N LEU A 204 -9.12 -37.69 18.42
CA LEU A 204 -8.68 -38.52 17.28
C LEU A 204 -8.74 -40.02 17.61
N LEU A 205 -8.26 -40.42 18.79
CA LEU A 205 -8.34 -41.81 19.27
C LEU A 205 -9.80 -42.27 19.41
N HIS A 206 -10.68 -41.43 19.98
CA HIS A 206 -12.10 -41.73 20.16
C HIS A 206 -12.85 -41.86 18.83
N ARG A 207 -12.44 -41.11 17.79
CA ARG A 207 -12.93 -41.24 16.40
C ARG A 207 -12.26 -42.38 15.61
N GLY A 208 -11.49 -43.26 16.26
CA GLY A 208 -10.92 -44.45 15.66
C GLY A 208 -9.62 -44.24 14.86
N VAL A 209 -8.96 -43.09 15.01
CA VAL A 209 -7.64 -42.85 14.38
C VAL A 209 -6.57 -43.61 15.16
N GLY A 210 -6.08 -44.72 14.60
CA GLY A 210 -5.05 -45.53 15.25
C GLY A 210 -3.73 -44.78 15.46
N ALA A 211 -3.03 -45.09 16.57
CA ALA A 211 -1.83 -44.39 17.03
C ALA A 211 -0.75 -44.13 15.97
N LYS A 212 -0.47 -45.09 15.08
CA LYS A 212 0.49 -44.90 13.97
C LYS A 212 0.07 -43.77 13.02
N LYS A 213 -1.23 -43.63 12.72
CA LYS A 213 -1.74 -42.53 11.88
C LYS A 213 -1.61 -41.19 12.60
N ILE A 214 -1.85 -41.14 13.92
CA ILE A 214 -1.64 -39.92 14.72
C ILE A 214 -0.18 -39.48 14.65
N LEU A 215 0.78 -40.40 14.80
CA LEU A 215 2.21 -40.06 14.64
C LEU A 215 2.54 -39.54 13.24
N GLN A 216 1.93 -40.11 12.20
CA GLN A 216 2.09 -39.65 10.81
C GLN A 216 1.45 -38.27 10.53
N THR A 217 0.58 -37.74 11.40
CA THR A 217 0.06 -36.35 11.27
C THR A 217 1.10 -35.28 11.64
N TYR A 218 2.19 -35.69 12.29
CA TYR A 218 3.24 -34.84 12.85
C TYR A 218 2.82 -33.89 13.99
N LEU A 219 1.56 -33.89 14.45
CA LEU A 219 1.12 -33.04 15.57
C LEU A 219 2.00 -33.18 16.83
N LEU A 220 2.40 -34.40 17.21
CA LEU A 220 3.27 -34.64 18.36
C LEU A 220 4.75 -34.25 18.11
N HIS A 221 5.17 -34.14 16.84
CA HIS A 221 6.48 -33.60 16.48
C HIS A 221 6.45 -32.07 16.57
N ASP A 222 5.42 -31.45 16.00
CA ASP A 222 5.19 -30.00 16.05
C ASP A 222 5.08 -29.50 17.51
N PHE A 223 4.40 -30.26 18.39
CA PHE A 223 4.33 -29.96 19.83
C PHE A 223 5.70 -30.03 20.51
N LEU A 224 6.51 -31.06 20.23
CA LEU A 224 7.88 -31.16 20.74
C LEU A 224 8.75 -29.99 20.27
N LYS A 225 8.63 -29.56 19.01
CA LYS A 225 9.39 -28.42 18.47
C LYS A 225 9.00 -27.11 19.15
N TYR A 226 7.70 -26.85 19.28
CA TYR A 226 7.17 -25.62 19.88
C TYR A 226 7.60 -25.48 21.34
N HIS A 227 7.47 -26.56 22.13
CA HIS A 227 7.81 -26.57 23.56
C HIS A 227 9.25 -27.00 23.87
N PHE A 228 10.13 -27.12 22.87
CA PHE A 228 11.48 -27.67 23.04
C PHE A 228 12.30 -26.94 24.12
N PHE A 229 12.13 -25.63 24.23
CA PHE A 229 12.83 -24.81 25.23
C PHE A 229 12.50 -25.21 26.68
N THR A 230 11.33 -25.80 26.93
CA THR A 230 10.89 -26.23 28.28
C THR A 230 11.55 -27.53 28.77
N LEU A 231 12.36 -28.21 27.94
CA LEU A 231 12.90 -29.54 28.28
C LEU A 231 13.75 -29.58 29.56
N HIS A 232 14.41 -28.49 29.89
CA HIS A 232 15.28 -28.37 31.07
C HIS A 232 14.62 -27.63 32.25
N ASP A 233 13.40 -27.12 32.06
CA ASP A 233 12.65 -26.41 33.10
C ASP A 233 11.89 -27.38 34.02
N ARG A 234 11.50 -26.89 35.20
CA ARG A 234 10.65 -27.66 36.13
C ARG A 234 9.21 -27.80 35.60
N ASP A 235 8.72 -26.80 34.87
CA ASP A 235 7.41 -26.77 34.24
C ASP A 235 7.49 -27.23 32.76
N ASN A 236 7.94 -28.46 32.57
CA ASN A 236 8.15 -29.06 31.24
C ASN A 236 6.82 -29.50 30.61
N GLU A 237 6.29 -28.71 29.67
CA GLU A 237 4.99 -28.95 29.01
C GLU A 237 4.97 -30.24 28.17
N ILE A 238 6.11 -30.70 27.66
CA ILE A 238 6.22 -31.99 26.95
C ILE A 238 5.97 -33.14 27.93
N VAL A 239 6.60 -33.12 29.10
CA VAL A 239 6.38 -34.13 30.15
C VAL A 239 4.95 -34.04 30.70
N ARG A 240 4.41 -32.82 30.86
CA ARG A 240 3.01 -32.58 31.27
C ARG A 240 2.02 -33.20 30.28
N LEU A 241 2.16 -32.96 28.98
CA LEU A 241 1.30 -33.56 27.94
C LEU A 241 1.22 -35.09 28.07
N TYR A 242 2.38 -35.76 28.17
CA TYR A 242 2.39 -37.22 28.22
C TYR A 242 1.94 -37.77 29.58
N ALA A 243 2.17 -37.06 30.69
CA ALA A 243 1.61 -37.41 32.00
C ALA A 243 0.08 -37.29 32.03
N LEU A 244 -0.49 -36.28 31.35
CA LEU A 244 -1.94 -36.14 31.17
C LEU A 244 -2.49 -37.30 30.33
N LEU A 245 -1.89 -37.56 29.16
CA LEU A 245 -2.31 -38.65 28.28
C LEU A 245 -2.24 -40.02 28.97
N GLU A 246 -1.28 -40.27 29.87
CA GLU A 246 -1.15 -41.52 30.64
C GLU A 246 -2.34 -41.78 31.60
N ARG A 247 -3.11 -40.75 31.98
CA ARG A 247 -4.34 -40.91 32.78
C ARG A 247 -5.51 -41.52 31.99
N PHE A 248 -5.41 -41.62 30.67
CA PHE A 248 -6.47 -42.11 29.78
C PHE A 248 -6.10 -43.47 29.16
N PRO A 249 -6.77 -44.59 29.51
CA PRO A 249 -6.37 -45.93 29.06
C PRO A 249 -6.29 -46.13 27.54
N GLN A 250 -7.01 -45.32 26.75
CA GLN A 250 -7.01 -45.39 25.29
C GLN A 250 -5.68 -44.94 24.65
N THR A 251 -4.84 -44.18 25.37
CA THR A 251 -3.58 -43.64 24.85
C THR A 251 -2.43 -44.63 24.91
N LYS A 252 -2.55 -45.74 25.66
CA LYS A 252 -1.44 -46.66 25.98
C LYS A 252 -0.60 -47.05 24.75
N THR A 253 -1.27 -47.47 23.67
CA THR A 253 -0.62 -47.86 22.40
C THR A 253 0.08 -46.68 21.70
N LEU A 254 -0.41 -45.45 21.87
CA LEU A 254 0.24 -44.24 21.37
C LEU A 254 1.49 -43.91 22.19
N LEU A 255 1.40 -43.95 23.52
CA LEU A 255 2.53 -43.69 24.43
C LEU A 255 3.68 -44.69 24.23
N GLU A 256 3.39 -45.97 24.00
CA GLU A 256 4.40 -47.00 23.68
C GLU A 256 5.13 -46.75 22.35
N LEU A 257 4.48 -46.09 21.39
CA LEU A 257 5.08 -45.73 20.09
C LEU A 257 5.82 -44.39 20.15
N VAL A 258 5.29 -43.40 20.86
CA VAL A 258 5.92 -42.09 21.14
C VAL A 258 7.32 -42.28 21.74
N LYS A 259 7.44 -43.14 22.76
CA LYS A 259 8.72 -43.47 23.43
C LYS A 259 9.76 -44.09 22.48
N LYS A 260 9.34 -44.61 21.32
CA LYS A 260 10.20 -45.26 20.31
C LYS A 260 10.38 -44.44 19.03
N THR A 261 9.69 -43.30 18.90
CA THR A 261 9.70 -42.46 17.70
C THR A 261 10.63 -41.27 17.89
N ALA A 262 11.51 -41.02 16.92
CA ALA A 262 12.45 -39.90 16.90
C ALA A 262 11.75 -38.57 16.58
N SER A 263 12.30 -37.45 17.07
CA SER A 263 12.04 -36.15 16.45
C SER A 263 12.55 -36.11 15.00
N ASP A 264 11.87 -35.37 14.14
CA ASP A 264 12.28 -35.12 12.75
C ASP A 264 13.28 -33.96 12.63
N GLU A 265 13.34 -33.09 13.64
CA GLU A 265 14.13 -31.85 13.62
C GLU A 265 15.64 -32.11 13.65
N ARG A 266 16.41 -31.32 12.88
CA ARG A 266 17.84 -31.56 12.73
C ARG A 266 18.58 -31.23 14.04
N GLY A 267 19.20 -32.25 14.64
CA GLY A 267 19.85 -32.16 15.95
C GLY A 267 19.02 -32.76 17.09
N LEU A 268 17.71 -32.97 16.90
CA LEU A 268 16.83 -33.54 17.93
C LEU A 268 16.51 -35.03 17.70
N GLN A 269 17.06 -35.65 16.66
CA GLN A 269 16.77 -37.02 16.22
C GLN A 269 17.11 -38.12 17.25
N GLN A 270 17.87 -37.79 18.30
CA GLN A 270 18.15 -38.70 19.43
C GLN A 270 17.15 -38.55 20.58
N TYR A 271 16.28 -37.55 20.56
CA TYR A 271 15.17 -37.42 21.51
C TYR A 271 13.95 -38.19 20.99
N SER A 272 13.33 -38.97 21.88
CA SER A 272 11.99 -39.50 21.64
C SER A 272 10.95 -38.38 21.75
N LEU A 273 9.77 -38.57 21.15
CA LEU A 273 8.73 -37.54 21.13
C LEU A 273 8.24 -37.09 22.51
N ASN A 274 8.51 -37.85 23.58
CA ASN A 274 8.29 -37.47 24.97
C ASN A 274 9.47 -36.77 25.65
N GLY A 275 10.39 -36.18 24.88
CA GLY A 275 11.48 -35.34 25.38
C GLY A 275 12.65 -36.10 26.02
N VAL A 276 12.72 -37.42 25.89
CA VAL A 276 13.77 -38.24 26.52
C VAL A 276 14.89 -38.53 25.52
N PHE A 277 16.12 -38.18 25.87
CA PHE A 277 17.31 -38.52 25.09
C PHE A 277 17.55 -40.05 25.08
N GLN A 278 17.90 -40.61 23.93
CA GLN A 278 18.14 -42.04 23.73
C GLN A 278 19.48 -42.24 23.01
N GLU A 279 20.37 -43.04 23.61
CA GLU A 279 21.66 -43.41 23.01
C GLU A 279 21.51 -44.31 21.78
N HIS A 280 20.37 -45.01 21.68
CA HIS A 280 20.07 -45.97 20.62
C HIS A 280 19.21 -45.33 19.53
N LYS A 281 19.38 -45.79 18.28
CA LYS A 281 18.66 -45.24 17.12
C LYS A 281 17.15 -45.49 17.20
N LEU A 282 16.40 -44.40 17.37
CA LEU A 282 14.93 -44.37 17.39
C LEU A 282 14.30 -44.61 16.01
N LEU A 283 13.01 -44.96 15.99
CA LEU A 283 12.23 -45.14 14.78
C LEU A 283 11.92 -43.78 14.14
N SER A 284 12.31 -43.59 12.88
CA SER A 284 11.85 -42.47 12.06
C SER A 284 10.54 -42.86 11.36
N ILE A 285 9.54 -41.98 11.42
CA ILE A 285 8.25 -42.13 10.75
C ILE A 285 8.15 -41.04 9.70
N SER A 286 7.80 -41.38 8.45
CA SER A 286 7.58 -40.37 7.41
C SER A 286 6.26 -39.62 7.63
N PRO A 287 6.21 -38.30 7.36
CA PRO A 287 4.99 -37.51 7.49
C PRO A 287 3.98 -37.95 6.42
N HIS A 288 2.70 -37.97 6.79
CA HIS A 288 1.61 -38.14 5.84
C HIS A 288 0.82 -36.84 5.77
N GLN A 289 0.81 -36.20 4.60
CA GLN A 289 0.00 -35.01 4.38
C GLN A 289 -1.48 -35.41 4.42
N ASN A 290 -2.21 -34.85 5.39
CA ASN A 290 -3.65 -35.01 5.52
C ASN A 290 -4.28 -33.66 5.11
N PRO A 291 -4.79 -33.51 3.87
CA PRO A 291 -5.40 -32.26 3.42
C PRO A 291 -6.69 -31.96 4.19
N SER A 292 -7.03 -30.68 4.31
CA SER A 292 -8.19 -30.19 5.05
C SER A 292 -9.50 -30.63 4.40
N GLN A 293 -10.19 -31.60 5.03
CA GLN A 293 -11.37 -32.24 4.46
C GLN A 293 -12.56 -32.16 5.41
N PHE A 294 -13.37 -31.11 5.26
CA PHE A 294 -14.56 -30.87 6.08
C PHE A 294 -15.79 -31.64 5.57
N SER A 295 -16.66 -32.05 6.50
CA SER A 295 -17.92 -32.71 6.17
C SER A 295 -18.97 -31.65 5.82
N GLN A 296 -19.41 -31.65 4.56
CA GLN A 296 -20.17 -30.55 3.94
C GLN A 296 -21.64 -30.47 4.41
N GLY A 297 -21.88 -30.13 5.67
CA GLY A 297 -23.21 -29.86 6.24
C GLY A 297 -23.23 -28.57 7.07
N PRO A 298 -24.35 -27.82 7.12
CA PRO A 298 -24.40 -26.50 7.75
C PRO A 298 -24.14 -26.54 9.26
N GLU A 299 -24.69 -27.51 9.98
CA GLU A 299 -24.40 -27.71 11.42
C GLU A 299 -22.90 -27.95 11.68
N ASN A 300 -22.25 -28.72 10.80
CA ASN A 300 -20.82 -28.97 10.90
C ASN A 300 -20.00 -27.70 10.60
N PHE A 301 -20.44 -26.87 9.65
CA PHE A 301 -19.82 -25.57 9.38
C PHE A 301 -19.91 -24.66 10.60
N LEU A 302 -21.11 -24.52 11.18
CA LEU A 302 -21.35 -23.65 12.34
C LEU A 302 -20.54 -24.10 13.56
N ASN A 303 -20.49 -25.40 13.85
CA ASN A 303 -19.70 -25.93 14.98
C ASN A 303 -18.18 -25.79 14.75
N LEU A 304 -17.69 -26.01 13.52
CA LEU A 304 -16.28 -25.82 13.19
C LEU A 304 -15.88 -24.33 13.29
N HIS A 305 -16.74 -23.43 12.80
CA HIS A 305 -16.53 -22.00 12.94
C HIS A 305 -16.59 -21.53 14.40
N GLN A 306 -17.52 -22.06 15.20
CA GLN A 306 -17.63 -21.75 16.63
C GLN A 306 -16.36 -22.15 17.41
N PHE A 307 -15.74 -23.29 17.06
CA PHE A 307 -14.59 -23.81 17.80
C PHE A 307 -13.24 -23.28 17.28
N PHE A 308 -13.05 -23.23 15.97
CA PHE A 308 -11.77 -22.86 15.34
C PHE A 308 -11.72 -21.41 14.82
N GLY A 309 -12.85 -20.70 14.76
CA GLY A 309 -12.92 -19.30 14.33
C GLY A 309 -12.31 -19.04 12.95
N LEU A 310 -11.57 -17.93 12.86
CA LEU A 310 -10.91 -17.45 11.64
C LEU A 310 -10.01 -18.48 10.93
N PRO A 311 -9.13 -19.25 11.62
CA PRO A 311 -8.41 -20.38 11.02
C PRO A 311 -9.27 -21.35 10.19
N PHE A 312 -10.48 -21.68 10.64
CA PHE A 312 -11.38 -22.54 9.86
C PHE A 312 -11.94 -21.84 8.63
N LEU A 313 -12.27 -20.54 8.71
CA LEU A 313 -12.74 -19.78 7.54
C LEU A 313 -11.67 -19.70 6.45
N ILE A 314 -10.40 -19.50 6.83
CA ILE A 314 -9.27 -19.48 5.89
C ILE A 314 -9.14 -20.85 5.19
N GLU A 315 -9.06 -21.95 5.95
CA GLU A 315 -8.96 -23.30 5.37
C GLU A 315 -10.17 -23.67 4.50
N ALA A 316 -11.39 -23.31 4.94
CA ALA A 316 -12.63 -23.56 4.18
C ALA A 316 -12.71 -22.74 2.87
N LEU A 317 -12.03 -21.60 2.82
CA LEU A 317 -11.91 -20.73 1.64
C LEU A 317 -10.81 -21.21 0.69
N VAL A 318 -9.64 -21.58 1.19
CA VAL A 318 -8.51 -22.10 0.40
C VAL A 318 -8.93 -23.35 -0.38
N HIS A 319 -9.68 -24.24 0.26
CA HIS A 319 -10.21 -25.46 -0.35
C HIS A 319 -11.63 -25.29 -0.94
N SER A 320 -12.13 -24.07 -1.14
CA SER A 320 -13.52 -23.83 -1.58
C SER A 320 -13.89 -24.53 -2.89
N ASN A 321 -12.92 -24.72 -3.80
CA ASN A 321 -13.08 -25.40 -5.08
C ASN A 321 -13.30 -26.92 -4.96
N GLU A 322 -12.90 -27.52 -3.84
CA GLU A 322 -13.09 -28.96 -3.58
C GLU A 322 -14.48 -29.28 -3.02
N TYR A 323 -15.23 -28.27 -2.60
CA TYR A 323 -16.54 -28.42 -1.96
C TYR A 323 -17.67 -28.21 -2.97
N THR A 324 -18.41 -29.29 -3.26
CA THR A 324 -19.47 -29.35 -4.28
C THR A 324 -20.87 -29.08 -3.74
N ASN A 325 -21.08 -29.06 -2.42
CA ASN A 325 -22.39 -28.76 -1.83
C ASN A 325 -22.70 -27.24 -1.88
N PRO A 326 -23.73 -26.78 -2.61
CA PRO A 326 -24.06 -25.36 -2.70
C PRO A 326 -24.44 -24.75 -1.34
N LYS A 327 -25.06 -25.50 -0.43
CA LYS A 327 -25.40 -25.00 0.92
C LYS A 327 -24.16 -24.71 1.77
N TRP A 328 -23.05 -25.42 1.54
CA TRP A 328 -21.79 -25.17 2.22
C TRP A 328 -21.18 -23.85 1.75
N GLN A 329 -21.14 -23.63 0.43
CA GLN A 329 -20.67 -22.38 -0.16
C GLN A 329 -21.56 -21.18 0.24
N GLU A 330 -22.88 -21.37 0.31
CA GLU A 330 -23.81 -20.35 0.81
C GLU A 330 -23.57 -20.02 2.28
N THR A 331 -23.33 -21.02 3.14
CA THR A 331 -23.02 -20.81 4.56
C THR A 331 -21.68 -20.09 4.74
N LEU A 332 -20.65 -20.46 3.97
CA LEU A 332 -19.35 -19.78 3.95
C LEU A 332 -19.51 -18.32 3.50
N LYS A 333 -20.26 -18.08 2.41
CA LYS A 333 -20.59 -16.73 1.95
C LYS A 333 -21.31 -15.92 3.02
N GLN A 334 -22.33 -16.48 3.67
CA GLN A 334 -23.06 -15.80 4.74
C GLN A 334 -22.14 -15.48 5.93
N ALA A 335 -21.19 -16.34 6.28
CA ALA A 335 -20.23 -16.08 7.35
C ALA A 335 -19.31 -14.89 7.00
N LEU A 336 -18.63 -14.93 5.84
CA LEU A 336 -17.66 -13.90 5.42
C LEU A 336 -18.26 -12.50 5.27
N ASN A 337 -19.57 -12.38 5.09
CA ASN A 337 -20.27 -11.10 4.95
C ASN A 337 -21.04 -10.66 6.21
N LYS A 338 -20.76 -11.26 7.39
CA LYS A 338 -21.31 -10.78 8.68
C LYS A 338 -20.58 -9.52 9.16
N PRO A 339 -21.29 -8.44 9.58
CA PRO A 339 -20.66 -7.17 9.97
C PRO A 339 -19.51 -7.28 10.98
N GLN A 340 -19.61 -8.22 11.94
CA GLN A 340 -18.56 -8.50 12.93
C GLN A 340 -17.23 -8.90 12.25
N ILE A 341 -17.27 -9.82 11.30
CA ILE A 341 -16.09 -10.29 10.56
C ILE A 341 -15.58 -9.20 9.61
N VAL A 342 -16.49 -8.45 8.98
CA VAL A 342 -16.15 -7.35 8.05
C VAL A 342 -15.32 -6.25 8.72
N ILE A 343 -15.63 -5.91 9.96
CA ILE A 343 -14.98 -4.81 10.69
C ILE A 343 -13.68 -5.25 11.37
N GLU A 344 -13.62 -6.48 11.91
CA GLU A 344 -12.52 -6.89 12.81
C GLU A 344 -11.48 -7.83 12.17
N GLU A 345 -11.83 -8.63 11.15
CA GLU A 345 -10.98 -9.73 10.68
C GLU A 345 -10.77 -9.77 9.15
N LEU A 346 -11.70 -9.23 8.36
CA LEU A 346 -11.74 -9.44 6.91
C LEU A 346 -10.57 -8.77 6.17
N SER A 347 -10.05 -7.63 6.64
CA SER A 347 -8.87 -6.99 6.05
C SER A 347 -7.62 -7.85 6.20
N GLY A 348 -7.37 -8.38 7.41
CA GLY A 348 -6.29 -9.33 7.69
C GLY A 348 -6.40 -10.63 6.89
N MET A 349 -7.61 -11.15 6.66
CA MET A 349 -7.82 -12.29 5.75
C MET A 349 -7.38 -11.96 4.32
N ILE A 350 -7.80 -10.80 3.77
CA ILE A 350 -7.49 -10.43 2.38
C ILE A 350 -5.98 -10.27 2.21
N GLU A 351 -5.29 -9.69 3.19
CA GLU A 351 -3.84 -9.52 3.18
C GLU A 351 -3.10 -10.86 3.26
N LEU A 352 -3.45 -11.74 4.20
CA LEU A 352 -2.88 -13.09 4.32
C LEU A 352 -3.07 -13.91 3.02
N ILE A 353 -4.24 -13.80 2.39
CA ILE A 353 -4.56 -14.52 1.15
C ILE A 353 -3.82 -13.92 -0.06
N ALA A 354 -3.56 -12.61 -0.05
CA ALA A 354 -2.77 -11.95 -1.09
C ALA A 354 -1.26 -12.25 -0.95
N SER A 355 -0.74 -12.48 0.26
CA SER A 355 0.68 -12.73 0.53
C SER A 355 1.07 -14.21 0.47
N GLU A 356 0.30 -15.11 1.08
CA GLU A 356 0.68 -16.53 1.24
C GLU A 356 0.03 -17.49 0.23
N TYR A 357 -1.05 -17.07 -0.46
CA TYR A 357 -1.87 -17.97 -1.28
C TYR A 357 -1.95 -17.57 -2.76
N SER A 358 -2.32 -18.54 -3.60
CA SER A 358 -2.37 -18.33 -5.06
C SER A 358 -3.43 -17.30 -5.49
N PRO A 359 -3.22 -16.57 -6.62
CA PRO A 359 -4.19 -15.60 -7.12
C PRO A 359 -5.60 -16.16 -7.42
N SER A 360 -5.72 -17.48 -7.63
CA SER A 360 -7.01 -18.16 -7.75
C SER A 360 -7.81 -18.22 -6.44
N VAL A 361 -7.14 -18.32 -5.28
CA VAL A 361 -7.80 -18.28 -3.97
C VAL A 361 -8.30 -16.86 -3.69
N LEU A 362 -7.48 -15.84 -3.97
CA LEU A 362 -7.89 -14.44 -3.86
C LEU A 362 -9.08 -14.10 -4.78
N LYS A 363 -9.12 -14.66 -5.99
CA LYS A 363 -10.30 -14.56 -6.87
C LYS A 363 -11.54 -15.21 -6.24
N ASN A 364 -11.42 -16.45 -5.76
CA ASN A 364 -12.54 -17.15 -5.10
C ASN A 364 -13.07 -16.37 -3.91
N PHE A 365 -12.18 -15.74 -3.14
CA PHE A 365 -12.54 -14.90 -2.01
C PHE A 365 -13.34 -13.67 -2.47
N ALA A 366 -12.86 -12.98 -3.51
CA ALA A 366 -13.60 -11.88 -4.13
C ALA A 366 -15.00 -12.32 -4.59
N ASP A 367 -15.14 -13.49 -5.22
CA ASP A 367 -16.43 -14.01 -5.69
C ASP A 367 -17.41 -14.31 -4.53
N LEU A 368 -16.90 -14.60 -3.31
CA LEU A 368 -17.71 -14.85 -2.11
C LEU A 368 -18.06 -13.57 -1.31
N ILE A 369 -17.23 -12.52 -1.35
CA ILE A 369 -17.53 -11.24 -0.68
C ILE A 369 -18.58 -10.46 -1.49
N ASP A 370 -19.60 -9.90 -0.85
CA ASP A 370 -20.64 -9.07 -1.47
C ASP A 370 -20.19 -7.62 -1.72
N GLU A 371 -20.81 -6.95 -2.69
CA GLU A 371 -20.45 -5.57 -3.07
C GLU A 371 -20.66 -4.57 -1.91
N MET A 372 -21.66 -4.81 -1.05
CA MET A 372 -21.89 -3.99 0.16
C MET A 372 -20.72 -4.06 1.13
N THR A 373 -20.21 -5.27 1.38
CA THR A 373 -19.05 -5.52 2.24
C THR A 373 -17.78 -4.87 1.69
N VAL A 374 -17.58 -4.94 0.37
CA VAL A 374 -16.48 -4.23 -0.31
C VAL A 374 -16.59 -2.71 -0.15
N GLN A 375 -17.80 -2.14 -0.23
CA GLN A 375 -18.05 -0.71 -0.01
C GLN A 375 -17.88 -0.28 1.45
N GLU A 376 -18.20 -1.17 2.41
CA GLU A 376 -18.01 -0.94 3.84
C GLU A 376 -16.52 -0.90 4.20
N LEU A 377 -15.74 -1.90 3.78
CA LEU A 377 -14.26 -1.90 3.91
C LEU A 377 -13.63 -0.63 3.33
N LEU A 378 -14.03 -0.25 2.10
CA LEU A 378 -13.54 0.97 1.45
C LEU A 378 -13.93 2.25 2.20
N SER A 379 -15.10 2.28 2.86
CA SER A 379 -15.57 3.45 3.61
C SER A 379 -14.97 3.53 5.02
N ASN A 380 -14.53 2.40 5.58
CA ASN A 380 -13.75 2.31 6.81
C ASN A 380 -12.23 2.56 6.58
N ASN A 381 -11.81 2.88 5.35
CA ASN A 381 -10.42 3.05 4.95
C ASN A 381 -9.54 1.81 5.20
N GLU A 382 -10.07 0.61 4.95
CA GLU A 382 -9.32 -0.66 4.95
C GLU A 382 -8.61 -0.86 3.61
N GLY A 383 -7.31 -0.55 3.55
CA GLY A 383 -6.53 -0.59 2.30
C GLY A 383 -6.36 -1.99 1.68
N ALA A 384 -6.50 -3.05 2.47
CA ALA A 384 -6.49 -4.44 1.98
C ALA A 384 -7.57 -4.70 0.91
N VAL A 385 -8.67 -3.93 0.87
CA VAL A 385 -9.70 -4.06 -0.18
C VAL A 385 -9.14 -3.86 -1.60
N LEU A 386 -8.02 -3.13 -1.75
CA LEU A 386 -7.38 -2.85 -3.04
C LEU A 386 -6.86 -4.11 -3.74
N TYR A 387 -6.49 -5.16 -2.99
CA TYR A 387 -6.10 -6.46 -3.57
C TYR A 387 -7.24 -7.12 -4.38
N LEU A 388 -8.51 -6.77 -4.12
CA LEU A 388 -9.67 -7.34 -4.81
C LEU A 388 -9.98 -6.66 -6.15
N ILE A 389 -9.37 -5.51 -6.48
CA ILE A 389 -9.61 -4.74 -7.71
C ILE A 389 -9.51 -5.59 -9.01
N PRO A 390 -8.53 -6.52 -9.18
CA PRO A 390 -8.44 -7.34 -10.39
C PRO A 390 -9.65 -8.27 -10.63
N TYR A 391 -10.43 -8.53 -9.58
CA TYR A 391 -11.55 -9.48 -9.58
C TYR A 391 -12.92 -8.79 -9.40
N LYS A 392 -12.95 -7.61 -8.76
CA LYS A 392 -14.13 -6.75 -8.55
C LYS A 392 -14.07 -5.49 -9.43
N PRO A 393 -14.51 -5.53 -10.70
CA PRO A 393 -14.45 -4.35 -11.57
C PRO A 393 -15.26 -3.15 -11.03
N LYS A 394 -16.38 -3.37 -10.33
CA LYS A 394 -17.17 -2.28 -9.73
C LYS A 394 -16.42 -1.51 -8.62
N LEU A 395 -15.49 -2.16 -7.93
CA LEU A 395 -14.66 -1.49 -6.92
C LEU A 395 -13.79 -0.41 -7.57
N PHE A 396 -13.25 -0.69 -8.76
CA PHE A 396 -12.51 0.30 -9.54
C PHE A 396 -13.39 1.50 -9.93
N ASP A 397 -14.65 1.24 -10.32
CA ASP A 397 -15.59 2.32 -10.67
C ASP A 397 -15.89 3.21 -9.44
N VAL A 398 -16.16 2.62 -8.28
CA VAL A 398 -16.38 3.36 -7.01
C VAL A 398 -15.16 4.17 -6.58
N ILE A 399 -13.94 3.65 -6.79
CA ILE A 399 -12.67 4.37 -6.51
C ILE A 399 -12.41 5.53 -7.50
N ASN A 400 -13.07 5.54 -8.66
CA ASN A 400 -13.03 6.68 -9.59
C ASN A 400 -14.12 7.72 -9.32
N GLU A 401 -15.30 7.29 -8.87
CA GLU A 401 -16.43 8.17 -8.50
C GLU A 401 -16.13 8.96 -7.22
N LYS A 402 -15.61 8.29 -6.19
CA LYS A 402 -14.97 8.97 -5.04
C LYS A 402 -13.62 9.53 -5.50
N ASN A 403 -13.23 10.71 -5.02
CA ASN A 403 -11.98 11.35 -5.44
C ASN A 403 -10.76 10.46 -5.10
N SER A 404 -10.17 9.83 -6.13
CA SER A 404 -9.06 8.90 -5.97
C SER A 404 -7.88 9.46 -5.16
N THR A 405 -7.59 10.77 -5.28
CA THR A 405 -6.52 11.42 -4.50
C THR A 405 -6.80 11.47 -3.00
N GLU A 406 -8.07 11.62 -2.61
CA GLU A 406 -8.50 11.67 -1.22
C GLU A 406 -8.41 10.28 -0.57
N ILE A 407 -8.84 9.24 -1.28
CA ILE A 407 -8.71 7.84 -0.86
C ILE A 407 -7.23 7.47 -0.58
N ILE A 408 -6.32 7.82 -1.50
CA ILE A 408 -4.88 7.56 -1.36
C ILE A 408 -4.31 8.25 -0.10
N GLN A 409 -4.73 9.51 0.16
CA GLN A 409 -4.30 10.25 1.35
C GLN A 409 -4.89 9.69 2.65
N GLN A 410 -6.13 9.19 2.62
CA GLN A 410 -6.77 8.62 3.81
C GLN A 410 -6.13 7.28 4.23
N PHE A 411 -5.81 6.39 3.28
CA PHE A 411 -5.04 5.18 3.58
C PHE A 411 -3.67 5.50 4.21
N SER A 412 -2.94 6.47 3.63
CA SER A 412 -1.62 6.89 4.11
C SER A 412 -1.63 7.56 5.50
N LYS A 413 -2.80 8.02 5.97
CA LYS A 413 -2.97 8.62 7.31
C LYS A 413 -3.33 7.60 8.39
N LYS A 414 -4.07 6.54 8.04
CA LYS A 414 -4.60 5.58 9.03
C LYS A 414 -3.53 4.60 9.52
N HIS A 415 -2.61 4.19 8.64
CA HIS A 415 -1.54 3.24 8.95
C HIS A 415 -0.17 3.81 8.50
N PRO A 416 0.38 4.83 9.19
CA PRO A 416 1.57 5.56 8.74
C PRO A 416 2.87 4.75 8.80
N ASP A 417 2.90 3.70 9.63
CA ASP A 417 4.07 2.86 9.92
C ASP A 417 3.94 1.41 9.40
N ASP A 418 2.87 1.09 8.66
CA ASP A 418 2.59 -0.24 8.12
C ASP A 418 3.17 -0.45 6.71
N SER A 419 4.04 -1.45 6.55
CA SER A 419 4.59 -1.87 5.25
C SER A 419 3.52 -2.40 4.27
N GLY A 420 2.38 -2.90 4.77
CA GLY A 420 1.27 -3.42 3.95
C GLY A 420 0.75 -2.39 2.94
N ILE A 421 0.84 -1.10 3.25
CA ILE A 421 0.39 -0.01 2.37
C ILE A 421 1.11 -0.01 1.01
N VAL A 422 2.38 -0.44 0.94
CA VAL A 422 3.15 -0.48 -0.31
C VAL A 422 2.55 -1.48 -1.30
N TYR A 423 2.16 -2.66 -0.81
CA TYR A 423 1.53 -3.71 -1.62
C TYR A 423 0.11 -3.32 -2.04
N GLN A 424 -0.66 -2.70 -1.14
CA GLN A 424 -2.00 -2.18 -1.39
C GLN A 424 -1.98 -1.06 -2.47
N LEU A 425 -1.05 -0.10 -2.36
CA LEU A 425 -0.81 0.94 -3.36
C LEU A 425 -0.26 0.37 -4.68
N THR A 426 0.54 -0.71 -4.64
CA THR A 426 1.01 -1.42 -5.83
C THR A 426 -0.16 -2.05 -6.61
N ALA A 427 -1.11 -2.69 -5.92
CA ALA A 427 -2.32 -3.24 -6.56
C ALA A 427 -3.13 -2.13 -7.26
N LEU A 428 -3.30 -0.98 -6.60
CA LEU A 428 -3.97 0.20 -7.16
C LEU A 428 -3.21 0.79 -8.36
N PHE A 429 -1.89 0.98 -8.25
CA PHE A 429 -1.02 1.47 -9.32
C PHE A 429 -1.11 0.58 -10.56
N MET A 430 -1.04 -0.74 -10.39
CA MET A 430 -1.14 -1.71 -11.47
C MET A 430 -2.53 -1.71 -12.14
N ALA A 431 -3.60 -1.49 -11.39
CA ALA A 431 -4.94 -1.30 -11.96
C ALA A 431 -5.06 0.01 -12.75
N PHE A 432 -4.54 1.11 -12.20
CA PHE A 432 -4.57 2.44 -12.81
C PHE A 432 -3.74 2.48 -14.11
N LEU A 433 -2.55 1.88 -14.09
CA LEU A 433 -1.65 1.74 -15.25
C LEU A 433 -2.31 0.94 -16.39
N ARG A 434 -2.94 -0.21 -16.08
CA ARG A 434 -3.66 -1.03 -17.08
C ARG A 434 -4.86 -0.30 -17.71
N LYS A 435 -5.51 0.59 -16.95
CA LYS A 435 -6.69 1.35 -17.37
C LYS A 435 -6.35 2.74 -17.94
N LYS A 436 -5.07 3.14 -17.94
CA LYS A 436 -4.60 4.49 -18.32
C LYS A 436 -5.31 5.61 -17.54
N ASN A 437 -5.49 5.41 -16.24
CA ASN A 437 -6.19 6.36 -15.38
C ASN A 437 -5.36 7.67 -15.21
N PRO A 438 -5.96 8.87 -15.33
CA PRO A 438 -5.23 10.14 -15.16
C PRO A 438 -4.61 10.32 -13.76
N ALA A 439 -5.08 9.62 -12.73
CA ALA A 439 -4.51 9.66 -11.38
C ALA A 439 -3.30 8.72 -11.18
N THR A 440 -2.86 7.96 -12.20
CA THR A 440 -1.67 7.09 -12.14
C THR A 440 -0.41 7.81 -11.63
N PRO A 441 -0.08 9.05 -12.04
CA PRO A 441 1.05 9.81 -11.49
C PRO A 441 0.96 10.07 -9.98
N SER A 442 -0.26 10.29 -9.47
CA SER A 442 -0.49 10.56 -8.04
C SER A 442 -0.27 9.31 -7.19
N VAL A 443 -0.78 8.16 -7.64
CA VAL A 443 -0.49 6.86 -6.99
C VAL A 443 1.01 6.57 -7.05
N PHE A 444 1.67 6.81 -8.19
CA PHE A 444 3.11 6.61 -8.34
C PHE A 444 3.92 7.43 -7.33
N GLN A 445 3.63 8.72 -7.16
CA GLN A 445 4.31 9.56 -6.16
C GLN A 445 4.14 9.01 -4.74
N VAL A 446 2.91 8.69 -4.31
CA VAL A 446 2.67 8.18 -2.95
C VAL A 446 3.25 6.78 -2.74
N LEU A 447 3.29 5.94 -3.77
CA LEU A 447 3.95 4.63 -3.72
C LEU A 447 5.48 4.78 -3.56
N VAL A 448 6.12 5.66 -4.35
CA VAL A 448 7.56 5.99 -4.21
C VAL A 448 7.86 6.54 -2.82
N ASP A 449 6.97 7.35 -2.26
CA ASP A 449 7.13 7.93 -0.92
C ASP A 449 7.16 6.89 0.20
N ASN A 450 6.33 5.85 0.08
CA ASN A 450 6.34 4.72 1.02
C ASN A 450 7.51 3.76 0.75
N LEU A 451 7.89 3.52 -0.51
CA LEU A 451 9.08 2.74 -0.86
C LEU A 451 10.39 3.37 -0.34
N MET A 452 10.47 4.71 -0.26
CA MET A 452 11.60 5.39 0.39
C MET A 452 11.63 5.20 1.92
N ARG A 453 10.49 4.93 2.57
CA ARG A 453 10.43 4.56 4.00
C ARG A 453 10.80 3.10 4.23
N TYR A 454 10.43 2.22 3.30
CA TYR A 454 10.69 0.78 3.36
C TYR A 454 11.53 0.26 2.18
N PRO A 455 12.83 0.64 2.07
CA PRO A 455 13.66 0.25 0.92
C PRO A 455 13.83 -1.27 0.72
N HIS A 456 13.63 -2.08 1.77
CA HIS A 456 13.69 -3.55 1.67
C HIS A 456 12.57 -4.14 0.79
N LEU A 457 11.51 -3.39 0.51
CA LEU A 457 10.42 -3.82 -0.39
C LEU A 457 10.76 -3.63 -1.88
N LEU A 458 11.93 -3.05 -2.20
CA LEU A 458 12.43 -2.89 -3.56
C LEU A 458 13.12 -4.15 -4.12
N GLU A 459 12.99 -5.31 -3.44
CA GLU A 459 13.47 -6.61 -3.94
C GLU A 459 12.55 -7.23 -5.02
N ASP A 460 11.31 -6.73 -5.18
CA ASP A 460 10.38 -7.20 -6.22
C ASP A 460 10.78 -6.67 -7.62
N GLU A 461 11.44 -7.53 -8.41
CA GLU A 461 11.83 -7.24 -9.79
C GLU A 461 10.66 -6.86 -10.70
N GLU A 462 9.45 -7.42 -10.50
CA GLU A 462 8.29 -7.10 -11.34
C GLU A 462 7.75 -5.71 -11.01
N LEU A 463 7.66 -5.36 -9.72
CA LEU A 463 7.32 -4.01 -9.27
C LEU A 463 8.31 -2.98 -9.84
N LEU A 464 9.62 -3.19 -9.65
CA LEU A 464 10.67 -2.33 -10.22
C LEU A 464 10.52 -2.17 -11.74
N ARG A 465 10.29 -3.27 -12.45
CA ARG A 465 10.10 -3.27 -13.91
C ARG A 465 8.91 -2.43 -14.35
N GLN A 466 7.81 -2.43 -13.59
CA GLN A 466 6.62 -1.64 -13.91
C GLN A 466 6.81 -0.16 -13.56
N LEU A 467 7.42 0.15 -12.40
CA LEU A 467 7.77 1.51 -12.00
C LEU A 467 8.76 2.18 -12.97
N ASN A 468 9.72 1.44 -13.51
CA ASN A 468 10.69 1.96 -14.49
C ASN A 468 10.05 2.18 -15.87
N LYS A 469 9.17 1.26 -16.31
CA LYS A 469 8.46 1.34 -17.61
C LYS A 469 7.37 2.41 -17.67
N PHE A 470 6.90 2.93 -16.54
CA PHE A 470 5.89 3.98 -16.51
C PHE A 470 6.42 5.27 -17.17
N PRO A 471 5.75 5.85 -18.19
CA PRO A 471 6.31 6.95 -18.98
C PRO A 471 6.74 8.19 -18.18
N ASP A 472 5.94 8.63 -17.22
CA ASP A 472 6.25 9.81 -16.40
C ASP A 472 7.30 9.53 -15.30
N SER A 473 7.70 8.27 -15.08
CA SER A 473 8.62 7.83 -14.02
C SER A 473 9.90 8.67 -13.97
N GLY A 474 10.52 8.95 -15.13
CA GLY A 474 11.74 9.77 -15.19
C GLY A 474 11.53 11.20 -14.66
N ARG A 475 10.43 11.86 -15.06
CA ARG A 475 10.10 13.23 -14.63
C ARG A 475 9.75 13.29 -13.14
N LEU A 476 8.94 12.34 -12.67
CA LEU A 476 8.45 12.33 -11.28
C LEU A 476 9.57 11.98 -10.28
N LEU A 477 10.46 11.04 -10.62
CA LEU A 477 11.64 10.73 -9.79
C LEU A 477 12.62 11.91 -9.75
N LEU A 478 12.81 12.63 -10.87
CA LEU A 478 13.65 13.83 -10.90
C LEU A 478 13.09 14.95 -10.01
N GLN A 479 11.79 15.24 -10.08
CA GLN A 479 11.12 16.19 -9.18
C GLN A 479 11.28 15.81 -7.69
N ARG A 480 11.26 14.50 -7.37
CA ARG A 480 11.48 14.03 -6.00
C ARG A 480 12.92 14.20 -5.54
N TYR A 481 13.89 13.93 -6.43
CA TYR A 481 15.31 14.23 -6.21
C TYR A 481 15.54 15.73 -5.97
N GLU A 482 14.99 16.61 -6.81
CA GLU A 482 15.12 18.06 -6.67
C GLU A 482 14.59 18.56 -5.31
N LEU A 483 13.46 18.03 -4.85
CA LEU A 483 12.90 18.38 -3.55
C LEU A 483 13.77 17.89 -2.39
N ILE A 484 14.29 16.66 -2.43
CA ILE A 484 15.19 16.10 -1.41
C ILE A 484 16.50 16.90 -1.37
N ALA A 485 17.10 17.16 -2.54
CA ALA A 485 18.32 17.94 -2.67
C ALA A 485 18.10 19.39 -2.17
N LYS A 486 16.94 19.99 -2.44
CA LYS A 486 16.59 21.30 -1.91
C LYS A 486 16.48 21.28 -0.37
N GLN A 487 15.70 20.37 0.22
CA GLN A 487 15.55 20.25 1.67
C GLN A 487 16.91 20.06 2.38
N PHE A 488 17.79 19.27 1.78
CA PHE A 488 19.15 19.09 2.28
C PHE A 488 20.02 20.35 2.15
N ASN A 489 19.95 21.07 1.04
CA ASN A 489 20.66 22.35 0.87
C ASN A 489 20.14 23.43 1.84
N ASP A 490 18.82 23.50 2.04
CA ASP A 490 18.18 24.43 2.98
C ASP A 490 18.67 24.14 4.43
N CYS A 491 18.79 22.86 4.80
CA CYS A 491 19.39 22.42 6.08
C CYS A 491 20.87 22.86 6.22
N ILE A 492 21.70 22.68 5.19
CA ILE A 492 23.10 23.16 5.23
C ILE A 492 23.13 24.68 5.47
N LEU A 493 22.32 25.46 4.73
CA LEU A 493 22.28 26.92 4.84
C LEU A 493 21.84 27.39 6.23
N GLU A 494 20.78 26.79 6.78
CA GLU A 494 20.27 27.11 8.12
C GLU A 494 21.34 26.83 9.20
N GLN A 495 21.93 25.63 9.17
CA GLN A 495 22.86 25.19 10.21
C GLN A 495 24.26 25.82 10.11
N THR A 496 24.68 26.29 8.93
CA THR A 496 25.96 27.00 8.75
C THR A 496 25.87 28.50 8.98
N ALA A 497 24.68 29.09 8.96
CA ALA A 497 24.47 30.50 9.29
C ALA A 497 24.53 30.80 10.80
N GLU A 498 24.41 29.79 11.67
CA GLU A 498 24.58 29.96 13.11
C GLU A 498 26.04 30.25 13.51
N VAL A 499 26.24 31.18 14.44
CA VAL A 499 27.55 31.56 14.99
C VAL A 499 27.56 31.29 16.50
N PRO A 500 28.47 30.45 17.04
CA PRO A 500 29.52 29.69 16.35
C PRO A 500 29.01 28.35 15.78
N PHE A 501 29.48 27.99 14.59
CA PHE A 501 29.28 26.66 14.02
C PHE A 501 30.01 25.62 14.87
N ASN A 502 29.28 24.63 15.38
CA ASN A 502 29.82 23.62 16.31
C ASN A 502 29.37 22.20 15.92
N SER A 503 29.85 21.18 16.66
CA SER A 503 29.60 19.77 16.36
C SER A 503 28.12 19.40 16.29
N ARG A 504 27.23 20.07 17.04
CA ARG A 504 25.78 19.85 16.95
C ARG A 504 25.22 20.28 15.60
N ASN A 505 25.67 21.41 15.06
CA ASN A 505 25.23 21.87 13.74
C ASN A 505 25.70 20.88 12.67
N TYR A 506 26.96 20.44 12.71
CA TYR A 506 27.47 19.43 11.79
C TYR A 506 26.68 18.11 11.86
N GLN A 507 26.39 17.60 13.06
CA GLN A 507 25.60 16.37 13.25
C GLN A 507 24.20 16.46 12.62
N ILE A 508 23.50 17.60 12.76
CA ILE A 508 22.18 17.79 12.12
C ILE A 508 22.27 17.72 10.60
N ILE A 509 23.33 18.30 10.00
CA ILE A 509 23.55 18.23 8.55
C ILE A 509 23.94 16.80 8.13
N GLU A 510 24.76 16.10 8.93
CA GLU A 510 25.20 14.71 8.65
C GLU A 510 24.04 13.71 8.72
N ASP A 511 23.16 13.82 9.73
CA ASP A 511 21.90 13.06 9.81
C ASP A 511 21.00 13.33 8.60
N SER A 512 20.89 14.60 8.19
CA SER A 512 20.12 15.01 7.00
C SER A 512 20.73 14.43 5.71
N TRP A 513 22.05 14.41 5.59
CA TRP A 513 22.77 13.80 4.47
C TRP A 513 22.55 12.28 4.41
N PHE A 514 22.58 11.60 5.56
CA PHE A 514 22.35 10.16 5.64
C PHE A 514 20.92 9.79 5.23
N ASP A 515 19.91 10.48 5.74
CA ASP A 515 18.51 10.28 5.37
C ASP A 515 18.25 10.59 3.89
N ALA A 516 18.79 11.71 3.38
CA ALA A 516 18.69 12.07 1.97
C ALA A 516 19.37 11.01 1.08
N THR A 517 20.58 10.57 1.41
CA THR A 517 21.31 9.53 0.67
C THR A 517 20.56 8.20 0.66
N ARG A 518 19.98 7.78 1.80
CA ARG A 518 19.12 6.59 1.90
C ARG A 518 17.91 6.68 0.95
N LYS A 519 17.23 7.83 0.92
CA LYS A 519 16.09 8.09 0.02
C LYS A 519 16.50 8.05 -1.45
N LEU A 520 17.62 8.69 -1.80
CA LEU A 520 18.12 8.71 -3.18
C LEU A 520 18.57 7.34 -3.68
N ASN A 521 19.16 6.51 -2.81
CA ASN A 521 19.48 5.11 -3.14
C ASN A 521 18.22 4.31 -3.48
N ALA A 522 17.11 4.52 -2.77
CA ALA A 522 15.81 3.92 -3.12
C ALA A 522 15.30 4.40 -4.49
N LEU A 523 15.44 5.68 -4.84
CA LEU A 523 15.11 6.18 -6.19
C LEU A 523 16.02 5.56 -7.27
N ALA A 524 17.31 5.35 -6.96
CA ALA A 524 18.27 4.75 -7.88
C ALA A 524 17.94 3.26 -8.16
N LEU A 525 17.44 2.50 -7.19
CA LEU A 525 16.95 1.13 -7.42
C LEU A 525 15.78 1.09 -8.40
N ILE A 526 14.85 2.06 -8.31
CA ILE A 526 13.72 2.19 -9.25
C ILE A 526 14.20 2.55 -10.67
N LYS A 527 15.26 3.37 -10.79
CA LYS A 527 15.80 3.80 -12.09
C LYS A 527 17.34 3.83 -12.14
N PRO A 528 18.01 2.67 -12.32
CA PRO A 528 19.47 2.54 -12.16
C PRO A 528 20.32 3.37 -13.11
N HIS A 529 19.77 3.82 -14.25
CA HIS A 529 20.48 4.66 -15.21
C HIS A 529 20.49 6.15 -14.85
N THR A 530 19.75 6.57 -13.82
CA THR A 530 19.71 7.96 -13.34
C THR A 530 20.61 8.12 -12.11
N LYS A 531 21.64 8.97 -12.21
CA LYS A 531 22.58 9.22 -11.10
C LYS A 531 22.00 10.23 -10.11
N PHE A 532 21.30 9.73 -9.09
CA PHE A 532 20.95 10.52 -7.90
C PHE A 532 22.13 10.48 -6.92
N ASN A 533 22.86 11.60 -6.75
CA ASN A 533 24.03 11.65 -5.88
C ASN A 533 24.19 13.05 -5.26
N LEU A 534 24.47 13.12 -3.96
CA LEU A 534 24.73 14.37 -3.21
C LEU A 534 26.22 14.70 -3.07
N GLY A 535 27.10 13.82 -3.55
CA GLY A 535 28.55 13.87 -3.36
C GLY A 535 29.03 12.79 -2.39
N ASP A 536 30.33 12.51 -2.42
CA ASP A 536 30.99 11.75 -1.36
C ASP A 536 31.11 12.59 -0.06
N LYS A 537 31.47 11.91 1.04
CA LYS A 537 31.63 12.52 2.38
C LYS A 537 32.50 13.79 2.35
N TYR A 538 33.61 13.78 1.60
CA TYR A 538 34.62 14.82 1.64
C TYR A 538 34.22 16.04 0.79
N ALA A 539 33.65 15.79 -0.39
CA ALA A 539 33.04 16.83 -1.22
C ALA A 539 31.86 17.52 -0.50
N PHE A 540 31.07 16.76 0.27
CA PHE A 540 30.03 17.30 1.14
C PHE A 540 30.62 18.16 2.28
N GLN A 541 31.60 17.66 3.03
CA GLN A 541 32.25 18.41 4.11
C GLN A 541 32.89 19.72 3.61
N ALA A 542 33.53 19.70 2.44
CA ALA A 542 34.10 20.90 1.83
C ALA A 542 33.03 21.90 1.35
N LYS A 543 31.86 21.41 0.91
CA LYS A 543 30.71 22.28 0.62
C LYS A 543 30.17 22.94 1.89
N ILE A 544 30.09 22.23 3.02
CA ILE A 544 29.74 22.83 4.32
C ILE A 544 30.77 23.91 4.68
N ALA A 545 32.07 23.61 4.57
CA ALA A 545 33.14 24.57 4.83
C ALA A 545 33.01 25.84 3.95
N GLN A 546 32.72 25.66 2.65
CA GLN A 546 32.53 26.76 1.72
C GLN A 546 31.32 27.64 2.10
N ILE A 547 30.20 27.03 2.47
CA ILE A 547 28.98 27.76 2.83
C ILE A 547 29.15 28.47 4.19
N ALA A 548 29.75 27.80 5.18
CA ALA A 548 30.13 28.42 6.45
C ALA A 548 31.12 29.59 6.25
N PHE A 549 32.12 29.44 5.39
CA PHE A 549 33.03 30.53 5.03
C PHE A 549 32.29 31.70 4.34
N LEU A 550 31.31 31.44 3.47
CA LEU A 550 30.50 32.49 2.84
C LEU A 550 29.61 33.24 3.85
N HIS A 551 29.12 32.58 4.90
CA HIS A 551 28.32 33.21 5.95
C HIS A 551 29.16 33.98 6.99
N HIS A 552 30.28 33.40 7.45
CA HIS A 552 31.10 33.94 8.55
C HIS A 552 32.22 34.87 8.04
N GLY A 553 32.65 34.70 6.77
CA GLY A 553 33.64 35.54 6.11
C GLY A 553 34.98 35.56 6.83
N LYS A 554 35.30 36.69 7.48
CA LYS A 554 36.55 36.86 8.26
C LYS A 554 36.49 36.23 9.65
N GLU A 555 35.31 35.89 10.13
CA GLU A 555 35.09 35.25 11.43
C GLU A 555 35.08 33.71 11.31
N PHE A 556 35.24 33.18 10.09
CA PHE A 556 35.40 31.74 9.87
C PHE A 556 36.71 31.24 10.47
N ASP A 557 36.61 30.40 11.50
CA ASP A 557 37.74 29.73 12.14
C ASP A 557 37.85 28.28 11.63
N LEU A 558 38.97 27.98 10.97
CA LEU A 558 39.25 26.66 10.41
C LEU A 558 39.40 25.58 11.49
N ASP A 559 39.98 25.90 12.65
CA ASP A 559 40.20 24.93 13.71
C ASP A 559 38.88 24.60 14.41
N VAL A 560 38.03 25.59 14.69
CA VAL A 560 36.66 25.36 15.20
C VAL A 560 35.83 24.51 14.22
N PHE A 561 35.96 24.76 12.92
CA PHE A 561 35.31 23.94 11.90
C PHE A 561 35.82 22.49 11.91
N LEU A 562 37.14 22.27 11.97
CA LEU A 562 37.73 20.93 12.02
C LEU A 562 37.39 20.17 13.32
N GLU A 563 37.30 20.86 14.45
CA GLU A 563 36.81 20.31 15.73
C GLU A 563 35.35 19.86 15.62
N ALA A 564 34.48 20.65 14.98
CA ALA A 564 33.08 20.30 14.78
C ALA A 564 32.89 18.98 14.02
N LEU A 565 33.79 18.65 13.08
CA LEU A 565 33.79 17.40 12.31
C LEU A 565 34.20 16.15 13.12
N SER A 566 34.73 16.30 14.35
CA SER A 566 35.08 15.18 15.24
C SER A 566 35.97 14.10 14.61
N LEU A 567 37.00 14.52 13.87
CA LEU A 567 37.81 13.65 13.01
C LEU A 567 38.68 12.63 13.77
N PRO A 568 38.93 11.44 13.19
CA PRO A 568 39.81 10.43 13.80
C PRO A 568 41.28 10.90 13.86
N PRO A 569 42.07 10.37 14.83
CA PRO A 569 43.47 10.74 14.98
C PRO A 569 44.32 10.34 13.76
N ILE A 570 45.32 11.15 13.44
CA ILE A 570 46.18 10.97 12.27
C ILE A 570 47.07 9.72 12.43
N THR A 571 47.04 8.84 11.44
CA THR A 571 47.90 7.65 11.34
C THR A 571 49.03 7.87 10.33
N SER A 572 50.18 7.21 10.52
CA SER A 572 51.42 7.58 9.81
C SER A 572 51.51 7.16 8.35
N ASP A 573 50.77 6.12 7.94
CA ASP A 573 51.09 5.36 6.73
C ASP A 573 50.06 5.54 5.57
N ALA A 574 48.97 6.26 5.82
CA ALA A 574 47.90 6.51 4.83
C ALA A 574 47.49 7.99 4.81
N VAL A 575 46.77 8.42 3.75
CA VAL A 575 46.12 9.74 3.73
C VAL A 575 45.02 9.74 4.80
N SER A 576 45.21 10.53 5.85
CA SER A 576 44.24 10.66 6.94
C SER A 576 42.97 11.42 6.49
N GLU A 577 41.85 11.23 7.20
CA GLU A 577 40.65 12.04 6.93
C GLU A 577 40.93 13.54 7.11
N TYR A 578 41.75 13.89 8.11
CA TYR A 578 42.21 15.27 8.36
C TYR A 578 42.99 15.85 7.16
N GLU A 579 43.99 15.14 6.63
CA GLU A 579 44.72 15.55 5.43
C GLU A 579 43.78 15.74 4.24
N ARG A 580 42.82 14.82 4.05
CA ARG A 580 41.89 14.84 2.91
C ARG A 580 40.90 16.00 2.97
N ILE A 581 40.38 16.31 4.16
CA ILE A 581 39.46 17.45 4.36
C ILE A 581 40.19 18.76 4.14
N LEU A 582 41.41 18.90 4.66
CA LEU A 582 42.26 20.06 4.35
C LEU A 582 42.43 20.25 2.83
N ILE A 583 42.69 19.17 2.07
CA ILE A 583 42.84 19.24 0.60
C ILE A 583 41.53 19.61 -0.10
N GLU A 584 40.37 19.06 0.29
CA GLU A 584 39.11 19.48 -0.33
C GLU A 584 38.75 20.94 -0.01
N VAL A 585 38.93 21.39 1.24
CA VAL A 585 38.67 22.79 1.64
C VAL A 585 39.62 23.74 0.92
N LEU A 586 40.91 23.38 0.84
CA LEU A 586 41.93 24.10 0.07
C LEU A 586 41.56 24.24 -1.41
N ALA A 587 41.01 23.18 -2.00
CA ALA A 587 40.57 23.19 -3.39
C ALA A 587 39.25 23.96 -3.60
N THR A 588 38.36 23.99 -2.61
CA THR A 588 36.99 24.53 -2.73
C THR A 588 36.88 26.02 -2.39
N ILE A 589 37.76 26.54 -1.52
CA ILE A 589 37.69 27.94 -1.04
C ILE A 589 38.87 28.75 -1.58
N ASP A 590 38.60 29.71 -2.47
CA ASP A 590 39.60 30.66 -2.96
C ASP A 590 39.78 31.84 -1.98
N ASN A 591 40.62 31.62 -0.96
CA ASN A 591 41.00 32.66 -0.02
C ASN A 591 42.50 32.56 0.33
N GLU A 592 43.23 33.68 0.22
CA GLU A 592 44.69 33.69 0.42
C GLU A 592 45.13 33.37 1.86
N LEU A 593 44.39 33.86 2.87
CA LEU A 593 44.73 33.64 4.28
C LEU A 593 44.48 32.18 4.66
N LEU A 594 43.29 31.67 4.34
CA LEU A 594 42.90 30.29 4.60
C LEU A 594 43.81 29.30 3.84
N ARG A 595 44.17 29.61 2.58
CA ARG A 595 45.13 28.82 1.80
C ARG A 595 46.47 28.67 2.54
N LYS A 596 47.02 29.77 3.08
CA LYS A 596 48.28 29.73 3.84
C LYS A 596 48.16 28.89 5.12
N GLN A 597 47.08 29.06 5.89
CA GLN A 597 46.80 28.28 7.09
C GLN A 597 46.68 26.77 6.80
N ILE A 598 45.99 26.40 5.71
CA ILE A 598 45.85 25.00 5.33
C ILE A 598 47.18 24.40 4.86
N ILE A 599 47.95 25.12 4.05
CA ILE A 599 49.29 24.67 3.61
C ILE A 599 50.20 24.45 4.82
N GLU A 600 50.21 25.38 5.78
CA GLU A 600 50.96 25.22 7.04
C GLU A 600 50.52 23.95 7.81
N LYS A 601 49.21 23.70 7.95
CA LYS A 601 48.68 22.49 8.62
C LYS A 601 48.93 21.18 7.85
N LEU A 602 49.09 21.23 6.53
CA LEU A 602 49.48 20.08 5.70
C LEU A 602 50.97 19.76 5.87
N GLU A 603 51.84 20.78 5.85
CA GLU A 603 53.29 20.61 5.83
C GLU A 603 53.90 20.40 7.24
N THR A 604 53.20 20.80 8.29
CA THR A 604 53.62 20.63 9.71
C THR A 604 53.01 19.40 10.38
N HIS A 605 53.53 19.04 11.57
CA HIS A 605 52.99 17.94 12.38
C HIS A 605 51.59 18.31 12.91
N PRO A 606 50.57 17.43 12.80
CA PRO A 606 50.69 15.98 12.69
C PRO A 606 50.61 15.37 11.27
N VAL A 607 50.43 16.18 10.22
CA VAL A 607 50.32 15.67 8.83
C VAL A 607 51.70 15.47 8.18
N GLY A 608 52.55 16.50 8.17
CA GLY A 608 53.92 16.43 7.66
C GLY A 608 54.06 16.14 6.15
N ARG A 609 53.06 16.48 5.34
CA ARG A 609 52.99 16.16 3.90
C ARG A 609 53.58 17.30 3.07
N LEU A 610 54.75 17.07 2.49
CA LEU A 610 55.42 18.02 1.58
C LEU A 610 55.14 17.76 0.08
N ASP A 611 54.69 16.55 -0.28
CA ASP A 611 54.37 16.14 -1.65
C ASP A 611 52.91 16.38 -2.06
N TRP A 612 52.11 17.06 -1.21
CA TRP A 612 50.66 17.21 -1.34
C TRP A 612 50.19 17.76 -2.69
N MET A 613 50.99 18.61 -3.33
CA MET A 613 50.69 19.20 -4.65
C MET A 613 50.68 18.15 -5.79
N LYS A 614 51.57 17.15 -5.70
CA LYS A 614 51.78 16.11 -6.72
C LYS A 614 51.04 14.81 -6.39
N LYS A 615 50.63 14.65 -5.13
CA LYS A 615 49.87 13.50 -4.64
C LYS A 615 48.46 13.49 -5.23
N GLU A 616 47.96 12.28 -5.51
CA GLU A 616 46.56 12.08 -5.90
C GLU A 616 45.67 11.80 -4.69
N TYR A 617 44.57 12.52 -4.61
CA TYR A 617 43.48 12.33 -3.68
C TYR A 617 42.27 11.87 -4.52
N GLU A 618 41.89 10.60 -4.40
CA GLU A 618 40.86 9.94 -5.23
C GLU A 618 41.18 9.91 -6.74
N GLY A 619 42.46 9.73 -7.10
CA GLY A 619 42.89 9.74 -8.51
C GLY A 619 42.88 11.13 -9.15
N LYS A 620 42.89 12.19 -8.35
CA LYS A 620 42.99 13.59 -8.80
C LYS A 620 43.99 14.37 -7.94
N THR A 621 44.83 15.18 -8.57
CA THR A 621 45.71 16.12 -7.85
C THR A 621 44.93 17.31 -7.29
N ALA A 622 45.53 18.04 -6.35
CA ALA A 622 44.96 19.29 -5.82
C ALA A 622 44.65 20.31 -6.93
N PHE A 623 45.48 20.37 -7.99
CA PHE A 623 45.24 21.20 -9.17
C PHE A 623 43.93 20.86 -9.91
N LEU A 624 43.68 19.56 -10.17
CA LEU A 624 42.44 19.14 -10.85
C LEU A 624 41.20 19.29 -9.97
N LYS A 625 41.35 19.23 -8.63
CA LYS A 625 40.28 19.59 -7.68
C LYS A 625 40.04 21.10 -7.64
N ALA A 626 41.07 21.94 -7.71
CA ALA A 626 40.93 23.40 -7.82
C ALA A 626 40.15 23.80 -9.09
N ALA A 627 40.44 23.15 -10.23
CA ALA A 627 39.71 23.35 -11.48
C ALA A 627 38.23 22.92 -11.40
N LYS A 628 37.94 21.83 -10.68
CA LYS A 628 36.57 21.34 -10.41
C LYS A 628 35.73 22.36 -9.62
N TYR A 629 36.33 23.03 -8.63
CA TYR A 629 35.61 23.92 -7.70
C TYR A 629 35.76 25.43 -8.00
N GLY A 630 36.57 25.82 -9.00
CA GLY A 630 36.68 27.23 -9.43
C GLY A 630 37.76 28.06 -8.73
N ASN A 631 38.74 27.44 -8.06
CA ASN A 631 39.72 28.13 -7.22
C ASN A 631 40.91 28.69 -8.01
N LEU A 632 40.74 29.89 -8.56
CA LEU A 632 41.71 30.54 -9.44
C LEU A 632 43.03 30.86 -8.72
N GLY A 633 42.97 31.28 -7.47
CA GLY A 633 44.16 31.59 -6.67
C GLY A 633 45.01 30.35 -6.36
N LEU A 634 44.43 29.15 -6.30
CA LEU A 634 45.18 27.90 -6.18
C LEU A 634 45.68 27.40 -7.54
N ILE A 635 44.93 27.58 -8.63
CA ILE A 635 45.40 27.31 -10.01
C ILE A 635 46.66 28.13 -10.33
N LYS A 636 46.66 29.43 -10.00
CA LYS A 636 47.80 30.34 -10.18
C LYS A 636 49.05 29.97 -9.36
N LEU A 637 48.87 29.31 -8.21
CA LEU A 637 49.99 28.82 -7.41
C LEU A 637 50.71 27.63 -8.09
N PHE A 638 50.03 26.93 -9.00
CA PHE A 638 50.51 25.70 -9.63
C PHE A 638 50.91 25.85 -11.11
N GLU A 639 50.50 26.93 -11.79
CA GLU A 639 50.58 27.06 -13.25
C GLU A 639 52.01 27.09 -13.84
N ASP A 640 53.03 27.34 -13.02
CA ASP A 640 54.44 27.33 -13.44
C ASP A 640 55.14 25.97 -13.28
N GLU A 641 54.59 25.03 -12.50
CA GLU A 641 55.20 23.71 -12.26
C GLU A 641 54.60 22.56 -13.10
N LEU A 642 53.56 22.83 -13.89
CA LEU A 642 52.74 21.80 -14.55
C LEU A 642 52.95 21.73 -16.07
N ALA A 643 52.90 20.51 -16.60
CA ALA A 643 52.95 20.24 -18.04
C ALA A 643 51.60 20.55 -18.73
N PRO A 644 51.58 20.94 -20.03
CA PRO A 644 50.37 21.29 -20.78
C PRO A 644 49.22 20.28 -20.67
N GLU A 645 49.52 18.97 -20.67
CA GLU A 645 48.51 17.91 -20.54
C GLU A 645 47.65 18.00 -19.26
N TYR A 646 48.20 18.55 -18.18
CA TYR A 646 47.44 18.78 -16.94
C TYR A 646 46.57 20.03 -17.04
N LEU A 647 47.02 21.07 -17.77
CA LEU A 647 46.23 22.26 -18.04
C LEU A 647 44.99 21.91 -18.88
N ASN A 648 45.14 21.16 -19.99
CA ASN A 648 44.02 20.71 -20.82
C ASN A 648 42.97 19.92 -19.99
N LYS A 649 43.42 18.98 -19.14
CA LYS A 649 42.54 18.23 -18.23
C LYS A 649 41.81 19.14 -17.24
N ALA A 650 42.46 20.18 -16.73
CA ALA A 650 41.82 21.18 -15.88
C ALA A 650 40.77 22.01 -16.63
N VAL A 651 41.04 22.44 -17.87
CA VAL A 651 40.04 23.15 -18.70
C VAL A 651 38.79 22.30 -18.91
N LEU A 652 38.94 21.02 -19.28
CA LEU A 652 37.81 20.10 -19.48
C LEU A 652 37.00 19.87 -18.20
N ILE A 653 37.68 19.72 -17.06
CA ILE A 653 37.02 19.56 -15.75
C ILE A 653 36.28 20.86 -15.40
N ALA A 654 36.90 22.02 -15.57
CA ALA A 654 36.29 23.31 -15.28
C ALA A 654 35.04 23.57 -16.15
N ALA A 655 35.12 23.33 -17.47
CA ALA A 655 33.99 23.48 -18.38
C ALA A 655 32.81 22.56 -18.01
N LYS A 656 33.09 21.30 -17.69
CA LYS A 656 32.09 20.32 -17.27
C LYS A 656 31.42 20.67 -15.93
N GLU A 657 32.18 21.22 -14.99
CA GLU A 657 31.71 21.57 -13.63
C GLU A 657 31.27 23.05 -13.54
N ASN A 658 31.01 23.69 -14.69
CA ASN A 658 30.48 25.05 -14.86
C ASN A 658 31.38 26.21 -14.35
N GLN A 659 32.70 25.97 -14.24
CA GLN A 659 33.70 26.90 -13.71
C GLN A 659 34.30 27.80 -14.81
N TRP A 660 33.46 28.58 -15.49
CA TRP A 660 33.87 29.33 -16.69
C TRP A 660 34.98 30.35 -16.46
N ASN A 661 35.10 30.94 -15.27
CA ASN A 661 36.24 31.82 -14.93
C ASN A 661 37.60 31.10 -14.99
N ILE A 662 37.64 29.79 -14.70
CA ILE A 662 38.85 28.97 -14.81
C ILE A 662 39.11 28.59 -16.27
N VAL A 663 38.06 28.26 -17.03
CA VAL A 663 38.15 28.02 -18.48
C VAL A 663 38.71 29.26 -19.18
N ASP A 664 38.11 30.43 -18.93
CA ASP A 664 38.48 31.72 -19.51
C ASP A 664 39.96 32.06 -19.26
N TYR A 665 40.42 31.84 -18.02
CA TYR A 665 41.81 32.07 -17.63
C TYR A 665 42.79 31.07 -18.26
N LEU A 666 42.52 29.77 -18.15
CA LEU A 666 43.44 28.73 -18.63
C LEU A 666 43.54 28.68 -20.15
N VAL A 667 42.45 28.93 -20.87
CA VAL A 667 42.40 28.94 -22.35
C VAL A 667 43.11 30.18 -22.95
N ARG A 668 43.37 31.21 -22.14
CA ARG A 668 44.22 32.36 -22.49
C ARG A 668 45.69 32.21 -22.07
N SER A 669 46.09 31.06 -21.53
CA SER A 669 47.49 30.78 -21.20
C SER A 669 48.24 30.23 -22.41
N ASP A 670 49.39 30.82 -22.75
CA ASP A 670 50.29 30.37 -23.83
C ASP A 670 50.75 28.90 -23.67
N LYS A 671 50.58 28.30 -22.48
CA LYS A 671 50.91 26.90 -22.17
C LYS A 671 49.80 25.91 -22.55
N THR A 672 48.60 26.37 -22.87
CA THR A 672 47.41 25.52 -23.08
C THR A 672 47.23 25.17 -24.56
N LEU A 673 47.51 23.91 -24.90
CA LEU A 673 47.51 23.41 -26.28
C LEU A 673 46.39 22.37 -26.46
N LEU A 674 45.17 22.84 -26.69
CA LEU A 674 43.99 21.99 -26.88
C LEU A 674 44.04 21.26 -28.23
N SER A 675 43.67 19.99 -28.23
CA SER A 675 43.37 19.23 -29.45
C SER A 675 41.92 19.45 -29.90
N GLU A 676 41.64 19.15 -31.18
CA GLU A 676 40.32 19.29 -31.81
C GLU A 676 39.17 18.68 -30.98
N ASN A 677 39.35 17.45 -30.50
CA ASN A 677 38.37 16.75 -29.65
C ASN A 677 38.12 17.44 -28.30
N GLU A 678 39.13 18.12 -27.76
CA GLU A 678 39.03 18.85 -26.49
C GLU A 678 38.30 20.19 -26.71
N ILE A 679 38.56 20.87 -27.83
CA ILE A 679 37.83 22.07 -28.25
C ILE A 679 36.35 21.74 -28.45
N GLU A 680 36.01 20.67 -29.20
CA GLU A 680 34.61 20.21 -29.33
C GLU A 680 33.94 19.97 -27.98
N ALA A 681 34.61 19.25 -27.06
CA ALA A 681 34.06 18.99 -25.73
C ALA A 681 33.79 20.28 -24.96
N ILE A 682 34.71 21.25 -24.98
CA ILE A 682 34.55 22.55 -24.30
C ILE A 682 33.44 23.37 -24.96
N VAL A 683 33.37 23.42 -26.29
CA VAL A 683 32.34 24.16 -27.03
C VAL A 683 30.95 23.56 -26.79
N ARG A 684 30.79 22.23 -26.74
CA ARG A 684 29.52 21.58 -26.39
C ARG A 684 29.06 21.96 -24.97
N PHE A 685 29.97 21.98 -23.98
CA PHE A 685 29.64 22.44 -22.62
C PHE A 685 29.34 23.95 -22.59
N ALA A 686 30.07 24.77 -23.34
CA ALA A 686 29.86 26.22 -23.42
C ALA A 686 28.49 26.54 -24.03
N ALA A 687 28.10 25.81 -25.07
CA ALA A 687 26.78 25.90 -25.70
C ALA A 687 25.65 25.46 -24.76
N GLN A 688 25.90 24.44 -23.92
CA GLN A 688 24.97 24.01 -22.88
C GLN A 688 24.77 25.05 -21.77
N GLN A 689 25.67 26.03 -21.62
CA GLN A 689 25.66 27.06 -20.56
C GLN A 689 25.55 28.50 -21.12
N GLY A 690 25.36 28.66 -22.43
CA GLY A 690 25.22 29.97 -23.09
C GLY A 690 26.50 30.80 -23.20
N GLN A 691 27.69 30.20 -23.03
CA GLN A 691 28.99 30.88 -22.91
C GLN A 691 29.60 31.25 -24.27
N ILE A 692 28.93 32.16 -24.97
CA ILE A 692 29.29 32.60 -26.33
C ILE A 692 30.72 33.14 -26.44
N ASP A 693 31.21 33.88 -25.45
CA ASP A 693 32.55 34.51 -25.49
C ASP A 693 33.68 33.46 -25.53
N ILE A 694 33.49 32.33 -24.84
CA ILE A 694 34.43 31.19 -24.86
C ILE A 694 34.41 30.49 -26.22
N ILE A 695 33.22 30.32 -26.82
CA ILE A 695 33.06 29.71 -28.14
C ILE A 695 33.75 30.57 -29.21
N GLN A 696 33.52 31.89 -29.17
CA GLN A 696 34.18 32.85 -30.08
C GLN A 696 35.69 32.82 -29.91
N TYR A 697 36.20 32.96 -28.68
CA TYR A 697 37.64 32.93 -28.41
C TYR A 697 38.29 31.65 -28.93
N LEU A 698 37.67 30.48 -28.72
CA LEU A 698 38.22 29.19 -29.16
C LEU A 698 38.31 29.11 -30.69
N TYR A 699 37.28 29.52 -31.43
CA TYR A 699 37.32 29.53 -32.88
C TYR A 699 38.30 30.56 -33.45
N ASP A 700 38.33 31.76 -32.89
CA ASP A 700 39.24 32.84 -33.34
C ASP A 700 40.73 32.52 -33.07
N THR A 701 41.03 31.74 -32.02
CA THR A 701 42.40 31.47 -31.57
C THR A 701 43.00 30.17 -32.13
N TYR A 702 42.20 29.10 -32.27
CA TYR A 702 42.73 27.75 -32.56
C TYR A 702 42.58 27.31 -34.03
N ASP A 703 42.11 28.19 -34.94
CA ASP A 703 41.89 27.91 -36.39
C ASP A 703 41.05 26.63 -36.63
N TYR A 704 40.13 26.33 -35.70
CA TYR A 704 39.26 25.16 -35.75
C TYR A 704 37.93 25.50 -36.42
N VAL A 705 37.57 24.70 -37.44
CA VAL A 705 36.29 24.81 -38.14
C VAL A 705 35.42 23.60 -37.80
N PRO A 706 34.27 23.77 -37.12
CA PRO A 706 33.42 22.67 -36.71
C PRO A 706 32.77 21.96 -37.91
N SER A 707 32.63 20.64 -37.81
CA SER A 707 31.91 19.85 -38.80
C SER A 707 30.41 20.14 -38.77
N ILE A 708 29.69 19.83 -39.86
CA ILE A 708 28.23 20.05 -39.95
C ILE A 708 27.46 19.27 -38.87
N ASP A 709 27.91 18.05 -38.56
CA ASP A 709 27.29 17.22 -37.51
C ASP A 709 27.65 17.74 -36.10
N GLU A 710 28.79 18.42 -35.96
CA GLU A 710 29.14 19.09 -34.71
C GLU A 710 28.34 20.38 -34.49
N VAL A 711 28.16 21.22 -35.52
CA VAL A 711 27.25 22.37 -35.47
C VAL A 711 25.82 21.92 -35.12
N ALA A 712 25.36 20.78 -35.66
CA ALA A 712 24.07 20.20 -35.27
C ALA A 712 24.01 19.83 -33.78
N THR A 713 25.07 19.23 -33.24
CA THR A 713 25.18 18.83 -31.83
C THR A 713 25.23 20.05 -30.90
N ILE A 714 25.98 21.09 -31.27
CA ILE A 714 26.09 22.36 -30.54
C ILE A 714 24.74 23.09 -30.50
N LEU A 715 24.07 23.23 -31.64
CA LEU A 715 22.73 23.79 -31.72
C LEU A 715 21.73 22.98 -30.88
N GLN A 716 21.82 21.65 -30.89
CA GLN A 716 20.98 20.80 -30.03
C GLN A 716 21.18 21.09 -28.54
N GLN A 717 22.43 21.22 -28.07
CA GLN A 717 22.70 21.56 -26.66
C GLN A 717 22.18 22.96 -26.29
N ALA A 718 22.40 23.96 -27.15
CA ALA A 718 21.91 25.32 -26.93
C ALA A 718 20.37 25.37 -26.87
N ILE A 719 19.67 24.62 -27.74
CA ILE A 719 18.20 24.57 -27.77
C ILE A 719 17.63 23.88 -26.53
N ILE A 720 18.21 22.76 -26.09
CA ILE A 720 17.76 22.03 -24.89
C ILE A 720 17.84 22.90 -23.63
N ASN A 721 18.83 23.79 -23.55
CA ASN A 721 19.07 24.67 -22.41
C ASN A 721 18.57 26.12 -22.65
N ASN A 722 17.82 26.34 -23.74
CA ASN A 722 17.21 27.62 -24.10
C ASN A 722 18.19 28.82 -24.25
N HIS A 723 19.37 28.58 -24.82
CA HIS A 723 20.41 29.61 -25.05
C HIS A 723 20.34 30.20 -26.47
N LEU A 724 19.45 31.19 -26.64
CA LEU A 724 19.25 31.90 -27.91
C LEU A 724 20.54 32.51 -28.46
N ASN A 725 21.38 33.11 -27.60
CA ASN A 725 22.62 33.78 -28.02
C ASN A 725 23.56 32.86 -28.81
N VAL A 726 23.72 31.60 -28.37
CA VAL A 726 24.54 30.60 -29.08
C VAL A 726 23.87 30.19 -30.39
N VAL A 727 22.55 29.97 -30.40
CA VAL A 727 21.81 29.66 -31.64
C VAL A 727 21.97 30.79 -32.66
N THR A 728 21.80 32.05 -32.24
CA THR A 728 21.96 33.23 -33.09
C THR A 728 23.38 33.34 -33.65
N TYR A 729 24.41 33.10 -32.84
CA TYR A 729 25.81 33.11 -33.30
C TYR A 729 26.05 32.11 -34.43
N PHE A 730 25.63 30.85 -34.30
CA PHE A 730 25.83 29.85 -35.35
C PHE A 730 25.00 30.13 -36.62
N TYR A 731 23.82 30.75 -36.50
CA TYR A 731 23.02 31.17 -37.66
C TYR A 731 23.56 32.41 -38.39
N GLN A 732 24.38 33.24 -37.72
CA GLN A 732 24.98 34.46 -38.29
C GLN A 732 26.45 34.27 -38.70
N SER A 733 27.08 33.16 -38.31
CA SER A 733 28.47 32.84 -38.63
C SER A 733 28.63 32.23 -40.03
N THR A 734 29.86 32.14 -40.51
CA THR A 734 30.22 31.53 -41.81
C THR A 734 30.23 29.99 -41.78
N PHE A 735 29.86 29.36 -40.66
CA PHE A 735 29.84 27.90 -40.51
C PHE A 735 28.74 27.25 -41.35
N ALA A 736 29.03 26.06 -41.89
CA ALA A 736 28.06 25.30 -42.66
C ALA A 736 26.95 24.72 -41.75
N LEU A 737 25.74 25.27 -41.86
CA LEU A 737 24.60 24.81 -41.07
C LEU A 737 24.11 23.40 -41.46
N PRO A 738 23.43 22.69 -40.54
CA PRO A 738 22.91 21.35 -40.80
C PRO A 738 21.90 21.28 -41.96
N LYS A 739 21.80 20.10 -42.58
CA LYS A 739 20.80 19.83 -43.64
C LYS A 739 19.37 20.07 -43.12
N GLN A 740 18.46 20.46 -44.01
CA GLN A 740 17.07 20.80 -43.71
C GLN A 740 16.31 19.80 -42.82
N SER A 741 16.60 18.49 -42.93
CA SER A 741 16.02 17.46 -42.07
C SER A 741 16.41 17.60 -40.60
N VAL A 742 17.66 17.99 -40.33
CA VAL A 742 18.19 18.25 -38.99
C VAL A 742 17.64 19.58 -38.46
N ILE A 743 17.63 20.65 -39.27
CA ILE A 743 16.96 21.92 -38.94
C ILE A 743 15.50 21.70 -38.51
N ASN A 744 14.73 20.91 -39.27
CA ASN A 744 13.37 20.55 -38.92
C ASN A 744 13.28 19.82 -37.57
N SER A 745 14.26 18.98 -37.25
CA SER A 745 14.32 18.26 -35.96
C SER A 745 14.69 19.20 -34.80
N LEU A 746 15.64 20.11 -35.00
CA LEU A 746 16.04 21.11 -34.00
C LEU A 746 14.90 22.10 -33.70
N PHE A 747 14.13 22.48 -34.72
CA PHE A 747 12.92 23.28 -34.53
C PHE A 747 11.84 22.54 -33.75
N ASN A 748 11.57 21.26 -34.05
CA ASN A 748 10.63 20.45 -33.28
C ASN A 748 11.09 20.28 -31.82
N LEU A 749 12.39 20.12 -31.58
CA LEU A 749 12.96 20.08 -30.23
C LEU A 749 12.72 21.40 -29.47
N ALA A 750 12.86 22.55 -30.12
CA ALA A 750 12.52 23.84 -29.51
C ALA A 750 11.02 23.94 -29.13
N ILE A 751 10.13 23.37 -29.95
CA ILE A 751 8.68 23.27 -29.68
C ILE A 751 8.36 22.32 -28.51
N GLU A 752 9.12 21.23 -28.37
CA GLU A 752 8.99 20.27 -27.27
C GLU A 752 9.39 20.91 -25.93
N ILE A 753 10.53 21.60 -25.90
CA ILE A 753 11.11 22.31 -24.73
C ILE A 753 10.41 23.67 -24.44
N GLU A 754 9.56 24.16 -25.35
CA GLU A 754 8.85 25.45 -25.27
C GLU A 754 9.78 26.68 -25.28
N ALA A 755 10.89 26.59 -26.00
CA ALA A 755 11.89 27.65 -26.17
C ALA A 755 11.39 28.79 -27.08
N ILE A 756 10.45 29.60 -26.61
CA ILE A 756 9.68 30.59 -27.39
C ILE A 756 10.55 31.51 -28.27
N ASP A 757 11.62 32.10 -27.73
CA ASP A 757 12.43 33.06 -28.48
C ASP A 757 13.27 32.36 -29.56
N ILE A 758 13.72 31.12 -29.29
CA ILE A 758 14.41 30.26 -30.25
C ILE A 758 13.45 29.80 -31.36
N ILE A 759 12.20 29.44 -31.03
CA ILE A 759 11.16 29.08 -31.99
C ILE A 759 10.94 30.25 -32.98
N SER A 760 10.79 31.47 -32.47
CA SER A 760 10.69 32.69 -33.28
C SER A 760 11.91 32.86 -34.18
N PHE A 761 13.11 32.91 -33.59
CA PHE A 761 14.35 33.17 -34.30
C PHE A 761 14.62 32.16 -35.43
N ILE A 762 14.52 30.85 -35.14
CA ILE A 762 14.74 29.79 -36.13
C ILE A 762 13.67 29.82 -37.23
N ALA A 763 12.41 30.13 -36.90
CA ALA A 763 11.34 30.21 -37.90
C ALA A 763 11.45 31.43 -38.82
N GLU A 764 12.00 32.54 -38.33
CA GLU A 764 12.14 33.80 -39.06
C GLU A 764 13.46 33.95 -39.84
N ALA A 765 14.46 33.10 -39.59
CA ALA A 765 15.74 33.12 -40.30
C ALA A 765 15.61 33.20 -41.83
N GLU A 766 16.48 34.00 -42.47
CA GLU A 766 16.46 34.22 -43.92
C GLU A 766 16.78 32.92 -44.68
N GLU A 767 17.86 32.25 -44.27
CA GLU A 767 18.30 30.94 -44.74
C GLU A 767 18.18 29.88 -43.63
N ASN A 768 18.13 28.61 -44.03
CA ASN A 768 18.11 27.46 -43.10
C ASN A 768 16.98 27.48 -42.05
N LYS A 769 15.86 28.14 -42.33
CA LYS A 769 14.62 28.05 -41.54
C LYS A 769 13.91 26.70 -41.71
N PRO A 770 13.07 26.25 -40.75
CA PRO A 770 12.30 25.02 -40.86
C PRO A 770 11.29 25.11 -42.01
N THR A 771 11.01 23.99 -42.66
CA THR A 771 10.03 23.97 -43.76
C THR A 771 8.64 24.34 -43.24
N LEU A 772 7.85 25.06 -44.05
CA LEU A 772 6.48 25.42 -43.70
C LEU A 772 5.63 24.21 -43.25
N SER A 773 5.83 23.02 -43.84
CA SER A 773 5.14 21.82 -43.40
C SER A 773 5.54 21.35 -42.00
N THR A 774 6.76 21.63 -41.54
CA THR A 774 7.20 21.40 -40.16
C THR A 774 6.49 22.37 -39.22
N VAL A 775 6.50 23.67 -39.55
CA VAL A 775 5.84 24.72 -38.75
C VAL A 775 4.34 24.45 -38.62
N GLU A 776 3.67 24.08 -39.70
CA GLU A 776 2.23 23.75 -39.69
C GLU A 776 1.91 22.50 -38.86
N LYS A 777 2.77 21.46 -38.88
CA LYS A 777 2.62 20.29 -38.01
C LYS A 777 2.85 20.64 -36.54
N ALA A 778 3.89 21.43 -36.25
CA ALA A 778 4.17 21.90 -34.89
C ALA A 778 3.02 22.75 -34.34
N PHE A 779 2.45 23.62 -35.16
CA PHE A 779 1.25 24.40 -34.84
C PHE A 779 0.03 23.52 -34.54
N GLU A 780 -0.24 22.49 -35.35
CA GLU A 780 -1.31 21.52 -35.11
C GLU A 780 -1.11 20.73 -33.80
N GLN A 781 0.11 20.27 -33.53
CA GLN A 781 0.42 19.57 -32.28
C GLN A 781 0.34 20.50 -31.06
N ALA A 782 0.79 21.75 -31.18
CA ALA A 782 0.65 22.77 -30.14
C ALA A 782 -0.83 23.04 -29.83
N ALA A 783 -1.69 23.12 -30.85
CA ALA A 783 -3.12 23.29 -30.70
C ALA A 783 -3.81 22.11 -30.00
N LEU A 784 -3.47 20.86 -30.38
CA LEU A 784 -3.96 19.64 -29.74
C LEU A 784 -3.52 19.54 -28.27
N ASN A 785 -2.28 19.93 -27.98
CA ASN A 785 -1.71 19.95 -26.63
C ASN A 785 -2.02 21.24 -25.84
N GLN A 786 -2.86 22.13 -26.38
CA GLN A 786 -3.26 23.43 -25.79
C GLN A 786 -2.08 24.35 -25.37
N LYS A 787 -0.93 24.27 -26.07
CA LYS A 787 0.27 25.10 -25.83
C LYS A 787 0.10 26.53 -26.38
N LEU A 788 -0.78 27.33 -25.75
CA LEU A 788 -1.20 28.65 -26.25
C LEU A 788 -0.05 29.60 -26.65
N LYS A 789 1.03 29.66 -25.87
CA LYS A 789 2.19 30.53 -26.18
C LYS A 789 2.84 30.18 -27.52
N ILE A 790 2.96 28.88 -27.82
CA ILE A 790 3.52 28.42 -29.10
C ILE A 790 2.56 28.74 -30.24
N ILE A 791 1.25 28.54 -30.05
CA ILE A 791 0.24 28.90 -31.05
C ILE A 791 0.31 30.39 -31.39
N GLN A 792 0.39 31.26 -30.36
CA GLN A 792 0.57 32.71 -30.50
C GLN A 792 1.86 33.05 -31.26
N THR A 793 2.98 32.45 -30.86
CA THR A 793 4.30 32.66 -31.48
C THR A 793 4.28 32.31 -32.97
N LEU A 794 3.75 31.13 -33.32
CA LEU A 794 3.70 30.67 -34.71
C LEU A 794 2.71 31.46 -35.57
N CYS A 795 1.61 31.97 -35.00
CA CYS A 795 0.69 32.88 -35.70
C CYS A 795 1.32 34.25 -35.99
N ASN A 796 2.20 34.74 -35.11
CA ASN A 796 2.76 36.10 -35.18
C ASN A 796 4.08 36.20 -35.97
N LEU A 797 4.56 35.12 -36.60
CA LEU A 797 5.77 35.13 -37.42
C LEU A 797 5.64 36.08 -38.62
N SER A 798 6.75 36.64 -39.08
CA SER A 798 6.77 37.53 -40.26
C SER A 798 6.84 36.80 -41.60
N SER A 799 7.59 35.68 -41.69
CA SER A 799 7.94 35.06 -42.99
C SER A 799 7.59 33.57 -43.15
N ASN A 800 7.17 32.88 -42.09
CA ASN A 800 6.95 31.42 -42.07
C ASN A 800 5.67 31.02 -41.32
N THR A 801 4.62 31.85 -41.40
CA THR A 801 3.34 31.65 -40.72
C THR A 801 2.59 30.40 -41.22
N PRO A 802 1.90 29.65 -40.33
CA PRO A 802 0.94 28.64 -40.74
C PRO A 802 -0.11 29.24 -41.69
N ARG A 803 -0.39 28.56 -42.82
CA ARG A 803 -1.35 29.10 -43.80
C ARG A 803 -2.76 29.23 -43.18
N PRO A 804 -3.59 30.21 -43.61
CA PRO A 804 -4.96 30.37 -43.09
C PRO A 804 -5.83 29.11 -43.19
N ALA A 805 -5.60 28.25 -44.19
CA ALA A 805 -6.28 26.96 -44.29
C ALA A 805 -5.88 25.95 -43.18
N VAL A 806 -4.65 26.04 -42.67
CA VAL A 806 -4.18 25.25 -41.52
C VAL A 806 -4.68 25.82 -40.21
N ILE A 807 -4.65 27.14 -40.04
CA ILE A 807 -5.26 27.82 -38.89
C ILE A 807 -6.76 27.44 -38.81
N GLY A 808 -7.47 27.53 -39.93
CA GLY A 808 -8.89 27.20 -39.99
C GLY A 808 -9.22 25.73 -39.71
N ARG A 809 -8.50 24.77 -40.31
CA ARG A 809 -8.74 23.34 -40.01
C ARG A 809 -8.39 22.98 -38.57
N THR A 810 -7.39 23.64 -37.99
CA THR A 810 -6.98 23.47 -36.58
C THR A 810 -8.03 24.03 -35.63
N PHE A 811 -8.58 25.21 -35.92
CA PHE A 811 -9.69 25.78 -35.14
C PHE A 811 -10.95 24.89 -35.20
N ILE A 812 -11.34 24.43 -36.39
CA ILE A 812 -12.45 23.47 -36.55
C ILE A 812 -12.18 22.20 -35.73
N LYS A 813 -10.94 21.69 -35.72
CA LYS A 813 -10.56 20.50 -34.96
C LYS A 813 -10.57 20.73 -33.45
N ALA A 814 -10.14 21.91 -32.98
CA ALA A 814 -10.24 22.32 -31.58
C ALA A 814 -11.71 22.38 -31.12
N CYS A 815 -12.59 22.98 -31.94
CA CYS A 815 -14.03 22.99 -31.68
C CYS A 815 -14.69 21.61 -31.74
N GLN A 816 -14.23 20.71 -32.62
CA GLN A 816 -14.70 19.32 -32.65
C GLN A 816 -14.35 18.56 -31.35
N LEU A 817 -13.14 18.77 -30.84
CA LEU A 817 -12.59 18.05 -29.69
C LEU A 817 -12.86 18.69 -28.32
N GLY A 818 -13.45 19.90 -28.27
CA GLY A 818 -13.70 20.61 -27.01
C GLY A 818 -12.47 21.28 -26.40
N LEU A 819 -11.46 21.62 -27.21
CA LEU A 819 -10.23 22.26 -26.74
C LEU A 819 -10.47 23.76 -26.47
N PHE A 820 -11.16 24.04 -25.37
CA PHE A 820 -11.72 25.36 -25.04
C PHE A 820 -10.72 26.50 -25.20
N SER A 821 -9.57 26.42 -24.52
CA SER A 821 -8.55 27.47 -24.51
C SER A 821 -8.03 27.81 -25.91
N THR A 822 -7.76 26.78 -26.72
CA THR A 822 -7.27 26.93 -28.10
C THR A 822 -8.33 27.55 -29.01
N ALA A 823 -9.57 27.10 -28.92
CA ALA A 823 -10.68 27.62 -29.71
C ALA A 823 -11.05 29.05 -29.30
N GLN A 824 -11.06 29.35 -28.00
CA GLN A 824 -11.22 30.70 -27.48
C GLN A 824 -10.17 31.64 -28.08
N TYR A 825 -8.88 31.30 -28.01
CA TYR A 825 -7.81 32.14 -28.55
C TYR A 825 -8.00 32.50 -30.04
N PHE A 826 -8.30 31.51 -30.89
CA PHE A 826 -8.51 31.75 -32.33
C PHE A 826 -9.72 32.64 -32.64
N TYR A 827 -10.74 32.63 -31.77
CA TYR A 827 -11.95 33.40 -31.93
C TYR A 827 -11.83 34.83 -31.36
N ASP A 828 -11.20 34.96 -30.19
CA ASP A 828 -10.96 36.24 -29.50
C ASP A 828 -9.85 37.08 -30.14
N ALA A 829 -9.00 36.46 -30.97
CA ALA A 829 -7.87 37.13 -31.63
C ALA A 829 -8.26 38.50 -32.22
N PRO A 830 -7.46 39.56 -31.96
CA PRO A 830 -7.75 40.91 -32.46
C PRO A 830 -7.59 40.98 -33.98
N GLU A 831 -6.64 40.24 -34.53
CA GLU A 831 -6.52 39.99 -35.96
C GLU A 831 -7.48 38.88 -36.40
N LYS A 832 -8.00 38.99 -37.63
CA LYS A 832 -8.98 38.04 -38.17
C LYS A 832 -8.32 36.74 -38.65
N LEU A 833 -7.81 35.95 -37.71
CA LEU A 833 -7.19 34.64 -37.95
C LEU A 833 -8.14 33.62 -38.60
N ILE A 834 -9.43 33.70 -38.28
CA ILE A 834 -10.49 32.81 -38.80
C ILE A 834 -11.45 33.55 -39.74
N SER A 835 -11.81 32.90 -40.85
CA SER A 835 -12.84 33.40 -41.75
C SER A 835 -14.25 33.09 -41.22
N GLN A 836 -15.27 33.80 -41.71
CA GLN A 836 -16.65 33.60 -41.28
C GLN A 836 -17.14 32.15 -41.54
N SER A 837 -16.89 31.60 -42.74
CA SER A 837 -17.26 30.23 -43.07
C SER A 837 -16.45 29.17 -42.30
N THR A 838 -15.23 29.51 -41.88
CA THR A 838 -14.45 28.68 -40.94
C THR A 838 -15.13 28.65 -39.57
N PHE A 839 -15.59 29.80 -39.08
CA PHE A 839 -16.31 29.91 -37.81
C PHE A 839 -17.64 29.14 -37.84
N GLU A 840 -18.44 29.31 -38.88
CA GLU A 840 -19.72 28.60 -39.05
C GLU A 840 -19.55 27.08 -39.02
N ASN A 841 -18.55 26.54 -39.75
CA ASN A 841 -18.23 25.12 -39.71
C ASN A 841 -17.70 24.68 -38.33
N ALA A 842 -16.82 25.45 -37.69
CA ALA A 842 -16.31 25.14 -36.36
C ALA A 842 -17.42 25.12 -35.29
N PHE A 843 -18.37 26.06 -35.38
CA PHE A 843 -19.55 26.15 -34.53
C PHE A 843 -20.49 24.96 -34.77
N GLU A 844 -20.72 24.57 -36.04
CA GLU A 844 -21.47 23.36 -36.36
C GLU A 844 -20.77 22.10 -35.80
N GLN A 845 -19.44 21.98 -35.92
CA GLN A 845 -18.70 20.85 -35.33
C GLN A 845 -18.79 20.83 -33.80
N ALA A 846 -18.73 21.99 -33.13
CA ALA A 846 -18.93 22.06 -31.67
C ALA A 846 -20.32 21.53 -31.28
N ILE A 847 -21.37 21.90 -32.03
CA ILE A 847 -22.74 21.41 -31.81
C ILE A 847 -22.86 19.91 -32.09
N VAL A 848 -22.32 19.43 -33.21
CA VAL A 848 -22.38 18.00 -33.58
C VAL A 848 -21.71 17.10 -32.54
N ASN A 849 -20.64 17.59 -31.90
CA ASN A 849 -19.89 16.85 -30.88
C ASN A 849 -20.30 17.23 -29.44
N GLY A 850 -21.35 18.04 -29.27
CA GLY A 850 -21.96 18.35 -27.97
C GLY A 850 -21.14 19.26 -27.04
N GLN A 851 -20.25 20.10 -27.59
CA GLN A 851 -19.32 20.94 -26.85
C GLN A 851 -20.00 22.20 -26.27
N MET A 852 -20.83 21.99 -25.24
CA MET A 852 -21.68 22.99 -24.59
C MET A 852 -20.93 24.25 -24.14
N ASP A 853 -19.75 24.10 -23.54
CA ASP A 853 -18.95 25.24 -23.04
C ASP A 853 -18.52 26.17 -24.19
N LEU A 854 -18.10 25.60 -25.32
CA LEU A 854 -17.73 26.38 -26.51
C LEU A 854 -18.96 27.03 -27.16
N VAL A 855 -20.06 26.31 -27.31
CA VAL A 855 -21.28 26.87 -27.92
C VAL A 855 -21.81 28.03 -27.08
N SER A 856 -21.88 27.86 -25.75
CA SER A 856 -22.33 28.92 -24.85
C SER A 856 -21.34 30.09 -24.78
N TYR A 857 -20.03 29.85 -24.82
CA TYR A 857 -19.02 30.89 -24.92
C TYR A 857 -19.19 31.75 -26.18
N PHE A 858 -19.27 31.11 -27.35
CA PHE A 858 -19.45 31.82 -28.62
C PHE A 858 -20.78 32.61 -28.63
N CYS A 859 -21.89 32.02 -28.18
CA CYS A 859 -23.20 32.69 -28.15
C CYS A 859 -23.25 33.88 -27.18
N ASN A 860 -22.49 33.84 -26.08
CA ASN A 860 -22.41 34.92 -25.08
C ASN A 860 -21.32 35.97 -25.39
N SER A 861 -20.61 35.85 -26.51
CA SER A 861 -19.55 36.80 -26.90
C SER A 861 -20.08 38.22 -27.08
N LEU A 862 -19.54 39.16 -26.32
CA LEU A 862 -19.88 40.59 -26.43
C LEU A 862 -19.27 41.27 -27.67
N THR A 863 -18.28 40.65 -28.32
CA THR A 863 -17.49 41.27 -29.40
C THR A 863 -17.85 40.77 -30.79
N LYS A 864 -18.21 39.48 -30.93
CA LYS A 864 -18.44 38.81 -32.23
C LYS A 864 -19.57 37.75 -32.17
N PRO A 865 -20.75 38.03 -31.59
CA PRO A 865 -21.79 37.00 -31.41
C PRO A 865 -22.21 36.38 -32.76
N PRO A 866 -22.56 35.07 -32.80
CA PRO A 866 -23.00 34.41 -34.03
C PRO A 866 -24.22 35.09 -34.66
N GLU A 867 -24.26 35.13 -36.00
CA GLU A 867 -25.44 35.61 -36.71
C GLU A 867 -26.66 34.72 -36.45
N GLN A 868 -27.86 35.28 -36.54
CA GLN A 868 -29.13 34.57 -36.35
C GLN A 868 -29.24 33.31 -37.23
N SER A 869 -28.79 33.39 -38.48
CA SER A 869 -28.71 32.26 -39.42
C SER A 869 -27.92 31.08 -38.88
N VAL A 870 -26.80 31.35 -38.21
CA VAL A 870 -25.89 30.36 -37.62
C VAL A 870 -26.50 29.73 -36.36
N ILE A 871 -27.19 30.52 -35.54
CA ILE A 871 -27.95 30.00 -34.38
C ILE A 871 -29.11 29.13 -34.82
N GLU A 872 -29.88 29.55 -35.84
CA GLU A 872 -30.99 28.78 -36.38
C GLU A 872 -30.53 27.44 -36.97
N GLN A 873 -29.45 27.45 -37.76
CA GLN A 873 -28.83 26.23 -38.26
C GLN A 873 -28.26 25.37 -37.10
N GLY A 874 -27.71 25.99 -36.07
CA GLY A 874 -27.22 25.33 -34.87
C GLY A 874 -28.31 24.55 -34.13
N VAL A 875 -29.50 25.13 -33.93
CA VAL A 875 -30.64 24.46 -33.31
C VAL A 875 -31.11 23.27 -34.15
N ILE A 876 -31.17 23.43 -35.48
CA ILE A 876 -31.53 22.37 -36.42
C ILE A 876 -30.51 21.22 -36.35
N THR A 877 -29.21 21.53 -36.30
CA THR A 877 -28.14 20.54 -36.18
C THR A 877 -28.13 19.85 -34.81
N ALA A 878 -28.38 20.57 -33.71
CA ALA A 878 -28.54 19.98 -32.38
C ALA A 878 -29.72 19.00 -32.31
N ALA A 879 -30.85 19.33 -32.94
CA ALA A 879 -32.01 18.45 -33.01
C ALA A 879 -31.83 17.25 -33.95
N LYS A 880 -30.95 17.38 -34.95
CA LYS A 880 -30.51 16.28 -35.83
C LYS A 880 -29.57 15.30 -35.11
N THR A 881 -28.75 15.79 -34.18
CA THR A 881 -27.81 14.96 -33.40
C THR A 881 -28.37 14.47 -32.06
N GLY A 882 -29.53 14.97 -31.63
CA GLY A 882 -30.21 14.53 -30.41
C GLY A 882 -29.70 15.22 -29.14
N ASN A 883 -28.95 16.32 -29.26
CA ASN A 883 -28.37 17.00 -28.11
C ASN A 883 -29.40 17.92 -27.43
N LEU A 884 -30.13 17.37 -26.45
CA LEU A 884 -31.14 18.08 -25.68
C LEU A 884 -30.58 19.31 -24.96
N HIS A 885 -29.42 19.22 -24.30
CA HIS A 885 -28.85 20.33 -23.53
C HIS A 885 -28.50 21.55 -24.38
N LEU A 886 -27.98 21.35 -25.60
CA LEU A 886 -27.78 22.45 -26.53
C LEU A 886 -29.11 23.11 -26.93
N ILE A 887 -30.18 22.34 -27.08
CA ILE A 887 -31.52 22.85 -27.42
C ILE A 887 -32.15 23.59 -26.24
N GLU A 888 -32.00 23.07 -25.02
CA GLU A 888 -32.37 23.76 -23.78
C GLU A 888 -31.65 25.11 -23.67
N TYR A 889 -30.34 25.15 -23.94
CA TYR A 889 -29.56 26.39 -23.99
C TYR A 889 -30.05 27.35 -25.08
N PHE A 890 -30.16 26.90 -26.33
CA PHE A 890 -30.64 27.74 -27.43
C PHE A 890 -32.04 28.31 -27.16
N CYS A 891 -32.93 27.54 -26.52
CA CYS A 891 -34.29 27.99 -26.20
C CYS A 891 -34.38 28.87 -24.94
N SER A 892 -33.38 28.85 -24.05
CA SER A 892 -33.32 29.66 -22.83
C SER A 892 -32.57 31.00 -22.99
N MET A 893 -31.91 31.24 -24.13
CA MET A 893 -31.30 32.52 -24.44
C MET A 893 -32.31 33.69 -24.41
N THR A 894 -31.93 34.76 -23.72
CA THR A 894 -32.74 35.98 -23.51
C THR A 894 -32.37 37.14 -24.44
N SER A 895 -31.36 36.96 -25.30
CA SER A 895 -30.83 37.97 -26.21
C SER A 895 -31.64 38.08 -27.51
N SER A 896 -31.21 38.95 -28.43
CA SER A 896 -31.76 39.07 -29.80
C SER A 896 -31.67 37.79 -30.62
N ASN A 897 -30.86 36.82 -30.19
CA ASN A 897 -30.46 35.65 -30.99
C ASN A 897 -31.30 34.41 -30.65
N LYS A 898 -32.55 34.61 -30.22
CA LYS A 898 -33.48 33.50 -29.91
C LYS A 898 -33.85 32.76 -31.21
N PRO A 899 -33.88 31.41 -31.23
CA PRO A 899 -34.28 30.64 -32.41
C PRO A 899 -35.68 31.05 -32.91
N SER A 900 -35.83 31.29 -34.22
CA SER A 900 -37.14 31.61 -34.78
C SER A 900 -38.07 30.40 -34.77
N ARG A 901 -39.38 30.67 -34.85
CA ARG A 901 -40.40 29.62 -34.98
C ARG A 901 -40.18 28.70 -36.19
N HIS A 902 -39.57 29.22 -37.25
CA HIS A 902 -39.20 28.41 -38.41
C HIS A 902 -38.11 27.40 -38.06
N ALA A 903 -37.01 27.85 -37.44
CA ALA A 903 -35.92 26.99 -37.00
C ALA A 903 -36.41 25.92 -36.00
N ILE A 904 -37.25 26.29 -35.03
CA ILE A 904 -37.89 25.34 -34.10
C ILE A 904 -38.74 24.31 -34.84
N THR A 905 -39.51 24.70 -35.85
CA THR A 905 -40.30 23.76 -36.68
C THR A 905 -39.39 22.79 -37.44
N GLN A 906 -38.27 23.28 -38.01
CA GLN A 906 -37.30 22.40 -38.68
C GLN A 906 -36.59 21.46 -37.69
N ALA A 907 -36.26 21.94 -36.48
CA ALA A 907 -35.68 21.13 -35.42
C ALA A 907 -36.61 19.99 -34.99
N VAL A 908 -37.91 20.27 -34.81
CA VAL A 908 -38.95 19.24 -34.59
C VAL A 908 -38.94 18.20 -35.72
N TYR A 909 -38.86 18.61 -36.98
CA TYR A 909 -38.79 17.66 -38.11
C TYR A 909 -37.48 16.87 -38.15
N GLN A 910 -36.34 17.43 -37.73
CA GLN A 910 -35.08 16.67 -37.61
C GLN A 910 -35.15 15.63 -36.50
N ALA A 911 -35.72 15.98 -35.34
CA ALA A 911 -35.93 15.05 -34.24
C ALA A 911 -36.75 13.82 -34.68
N ILE A 912 -37.86 14.03 -35.41
CA ILE A 912 -38.68 12.95 -35.99
C ILE A 912 -37.90 12.14 -37.04
N ASN A 913 -37.13 12.81 -37.90
CA ASN A 913 -36.32 12.14 -38.92
C ASN A 913 -35.27 11.22 -38.30
N HIS A 914 -34.68 11.60 -37.17
CA HIS A 914 -33.55 10.92 -36.52
C HIS A 914 -33.89 10.10 -35.25
N ASP A 915 -35.16 10.09 -34.82
CA ASP A 915 -35.67 9.37 -33.64
C ASP A 915 -35.31 9.95 -32.27
N HIS A 916 -35.12 11.26 -32.20
CA HIS A 916 -34.77 11.95 -30.96
C HIS A 916 -36.02 12.37 -30.19
N THR A 917 -36.72 11.38 -29.63
CA THR A 917 -38.00 11.56 -28.94
C THR A 917 -37.92 12.55 -27.77
N GLU A 918 -36.85 12.54 -26.97
CA GLU A 918 -36.65 13.49 -25.86
C GLU A 918 -36.55 14.95 -26.34
N VAL A 919 -35.80 15.17 -27.44
CA VAL A 919 -35.74 16.48 -28.10
C VAL A 919 -37.10 16.90 -28.63
N PHE A 920 -37.82 15.97 -29.25
CA PHE A 920 -39.16 16.22 -29.78
C PHE A 920 -40.15 16.63 -28.67
N THR A 921 -40.17 15.90 -27.55
CA THR A 921 -41.07 16.22 -26.42
C THR A 921 -40.69 17.56 -25.78
N PHE A 922 -39.40 17.86 -25.58
CA PHE A 922 -38.96 19.16 -25.07
C PHE A 922 -39.39 20.31 -25.98
N LEU A 923 -39.17 20.21 -27.29
CA LEU A 923 -39.56 21.25 -28.25
C LEU A 923 -41.08 21.47 -28.34
N CYS A 924 -41.88 20.45 -28.04
CA CYS A 924 -43.35 20.59 -27.91
C CYS A 924 -43.76 21.20 -26.56
N CYS A 925 -43.14 20.76 -25.46
CA CYS A 925 -43.42 21.26 -24.10
C CYS A 925 -42.97 22.70 -23.85
N ASN A 926 -41.98 23.22 -24.58
CA ASN A 926 -41.37 24.50 -24.25
C ASN A 926 -42.31 25.69 -24.57
N PRO A 927 -42.78 26.45 -23.56
CA PRO A 927 -43.77 27.51 -23.74
C PRO A 927 -43.22 28.73 -24.51
N MET A 928 -41.90 28.83 -24.69
CA MET A 928 -41.26 30.00 -25.28
C MET A 928 -41.44 30.13 -26.80
N SER A 929 -41.76 29.04 -27.50
CA SER A 929 -42.01 29.05 -28.96
C SER A 929 -42.65 27.74 -29.46
N PRO A 930 -43.89 27.41 -29.06
CA PRO A 930 -44.49 26.13 -29.43
C PRO A 930 -44.68 25.97 -30.95
N PRO A 931 -44.54 24.74 -31.48
CA PRO A 931 -44.81 24.43 -32.88
C PRO A 931 -46.24 24.87 -33.27
N SER A 932 -46.44 25.20 -34.55
CA SER A 932 -47.77 25.60 -35.01
C SER A 932 -48.73 24.41 -35.07
N LYS A 933 -50.05 24.63 -35.01
CA LYS A 933 -51.04 23.54 -35.20
C LYS A 933 -50.84 22.81 -36.54
N SER A 934 -50.43 23.52 -37.59
CA SER A 934 -50.00 22.92 -38.87
C SER A 934 -48.72 22.09 -38.73
N SER A 935 -47.72 22.58 -38.00
CA SER A 935 -46.46 21.85 -37.73
C SER A 935 -46.71 20.55 -36.95
N LEU A 936 -47.62 20.55 -35.98
CA LEU A 936 -48.00 19.36 -35.20
C LEU A 936 -48.72 18.32 -36.08
N LYS A 937 -49.62 18.76 -36.99
CA LYS A 937 -50.25 17.88 -37.97
C LYS A 937 -49.22 17.26 -38.93
N GLU A 938 -48.31 18.07 -39.48
CA GLU A 938 -47.22 17.59 -40.33
C GLU A 938 -46.27 16.64 -39.56
N SER A 939 -46.01 16.92 -38.28
CA SER A 939 -45.22 16.06 -37.39
C SER A 939 -45.85 14.68 -37.21
N LEU A 940 -47.16 14.61 -36.95
CA LEU A 940 -47.88 13.34 -36.83
C LEU A 940 -47.79 12.52 -38.13
N LEU A 941 -47.97 13.16 -39.28
CA LEU A 941 -47.86 12.51 -40.60
C LEU A 941 -46.43 12.04 -40.90
N LEU A 942 -45.42 12.83 -40.50
CA LEU A 942 -44.01 12.47 -40.66
C LEU A 942 -43.62 11.31 -39.75
N ALA A 943 -44.04 11.33 -38.48
CA ALA A 943 -43.80 10.28 -37.51
C ALA A 943 -44.46 8.95 -37.94
N ALA A 944 -45.74 9.00 -38.34
CA ALA A 944 -46.47 7.84 -38.87
C ALA A 944 -45.89 7.30 -40.20
N LYS A 945 -45.26 8.14 -41.01
CA LYS A 945 -44.51 7.73 -42.22
C LYS A 945 -43.15 7.10 -41.88
N LYS A 946 -42.48 7.60 -40.85
CA LYS A 946 -41.11 7.20 -40.45
C LYS A 946 -41.08 6.02 -39.48
N GLY A 947 -42.19 5.68 -38.84
CA GLY A 947 -42.26 4.60 -37.84
C GLY A 947 -41.94 5.05 -36.42
N ARG A 948 -42.01 6.36 -36.12
CA ARG A 948 -41.66 6.90 -34.80
C ARG A 948 -42.86 6.77 -33.86
N LYS A 949 -42.99 5.60 -33.23
CA LYS A 949 -44.15 5.22 -32.42
C LYS A 949 -44.33 6.17 -31.24
N GLU A 950 -43.31 6.33 -30.41
CA GLU A 950 -43.31 7.12 -29.17
C GLU A 950 -43.68 8.60 -29.42
N ILE A 951 -43.27 9.14 -30.57
CA ILE A 951 -43.65 10.48 -31.05
C ILE A 951 -45.14 10.55 -31.44
N VAL A 952 -45.67 9.52 -32.13
CA VAL A 952 -47.11 9.41 -32.41
C VAL A 952 -47.89 9.25 -31.11
N GLU A 953 -47.39 8.47 -30.16
CA GLU A 953 -48.01 8.26 -28.86
C GLU A 953 -48.13 9.57 -28.08
N TYR A 954 -47.02 10.30 -27.95
CA TYR A 954 -46.97 11.62 -27.33
C TYR A 954 -47.95 12.62 -27.99
N LEU A 955 -47.95 12.72 -29.33
CA LEU A 955 -48.82 13.64 -30.06
C LEU A 955 -50.30 13.33 -29.86
N CYS A 956 -50.66 12.04 -29.80
CA CYS A 956 -52.04 11.60 -29.59
C CYS A 956 -52.48 11.60 -28.13
N LEU A 957 -51.58 11.77 -27.15
CA LEU A 957 -51.93 11.90 -25.74
C LEU A 957 -51.99 13.37 -25.29
N ASN A 958 -50.99 14.18 -25.67
CA ASN A 958 -50.77 15.51 -25.11
C ASN A 958 -51.28 16.66 -26.00
N GLU A 959 -51.41 16.46 -27.32
CA GLU A 959 -51.75 17.51 -28.30
C GLU A 959 -53.09 17.26 -29.02
N MET A 960 -54.00 16.51 -28.39
CA MET A 960 -55.31 16.10 -28.93
C MET A 960 -56.13 17.26 -29.53
N GLU A 961 -56.14 18.43 -28.90
CA GLU A 961 -56.91 19.61 -29.37
C GLU A 961 -56.32 20.31 -30.62
N ALA A 962 -55.12 19.90 -31.07
CA ALA A 962 -54.50 20.39 -32.30
C ALA A 962 -54.79 19.50 -33.52
N LEU A 963 -55.25 18.26 -33.31
CA LEU A 963 -55.38 17.22 -34.33
C LEU A 963 -56.83 17.02 -34.76
N ASP A 964 -57.08 17.07 -36.07
CA ASP A 964 -58.38 16.74 -36.66
C ASP A 964 -58.43 15.30 -37.19
N GLN A 965 -59.63 14.73 -37.23
CA GLN A 965 -59.90 13.37 -37.72
C GLN A 965 -59.39 13.13 -39.15
N SER A 966 -59.31 14.17 -39.98
CA SER A 966 -58.67 14.13 -41.31
C SER A 966 -57.16 13.87 -41.24
N THR A 967 -56.44 14.45 -40.29
CA THR A 967 -55.01 14.20 -40.08
C THR A 967 -54.79 12.80 -39.51
N ILE A 968 -55.61 12.37 -38.54
CA ILE A 968 -55.56 11.00 -37.97
C ILE A 968 -55.78 9.95 -39.06
N LYS A 969 -56.78 10.14 -39.93
CA LYS A 969 -57.02 9.33 -41.13
C LYS A 969 -55.81 9.26 -42.06
N ASN A 970 -55.17 10.40 -42.32
CA ASN A 970 -54.00 10.45 -43.20
C ASN A 970 -52.79 9.77 -42.54
N ALA A 971 -52.59 9.92 -41.23
CA ALA A 971 -51.56 9.23 -40.45
C ALA A 971 -51.76 7.71 -40.49
N LEU A 972 -52.99 7.23 -40.28
CA LEU A 972 -53.37 5.82 -40.40
C LEU A 972 -53.02 5.26 -41.80
N ILE A 973 -53.42 5.97 -42.86
CA ILE A 973 -53.14 5.57 -44.26
C ILE A 973 -51.63 5.56 -44.55
N LEU A 974 -50.87 6.50 -43.99
CA LEU A 974 -49.40 6.53 -44.12
C LEU A 974 -48.75 5.37 -43.36
N ALA A 975 -49.15 5.11 -42.11
CA ALA A 975 -48.64 4.00 -41.32
C ALA A 975 -48.89 2.65 -42.03
N VAL A 976 -50.10 2.42 -42.58
CA VAL A 976 -50.35 1.25 -43.45
C VAL A 976 -49.45 1.27 -44.69
N LYS A 977 -49.35 2.40 -45.40
CA LYS A 977 -48.54 2.50 -46.64
C LYS A 977 -47.06 2.17 -46.41
N PHE A 978 -46.51 2.52 -45.25
CA PHE A 978 -45.12 2.30 -44.88
C PHE A 978 -44.90 1.10 -43.93
N GLN A 979 -45.94 0.27 -43.72
CA GLN A 979 -45.92 -1.01 -42.98
C GLN A 979 -45.66 -0.91 -41.47
N HIS A 980 -45.99 0.22 -40.85
CA HIS A 980 -45.83 0.46 -39.41
C HIS A 980 -47.03 -0.07 -38.61
N SER A 981 -47.12 -1.39 -38.47
CA SER A 981 -48.27 -2.09 -37.88
C SER A 981 -48.62 -1.66 -36.45
N GLU A 982 -47.62 -1.37 -35.61
CA GLU A 982 -47.84 -0.92 -34.23
C GLU A 982 -48.52 0.45 -34.16
N ILE A 983 -48.11 1.40 -35.02
CA ILE A 983 -48.73 2.72 -35.12
C ILE A 983 -50.18 2.60 -35.60
N VAL A 984 -50.47 1.64 -36.49
CA VAL A 984 -51.84 1.39 -36.95
C VAL A 984 -52.71 0.81 -35.83
N ARG A 985 -52.18 -0.10 -35.00
CA ARG A 985 -52.91 -0.62 -33.83
C ARG A 985 -53.23 0.51 -32.84
N TYR A 986 -52.22 1.28 -32.45
CA TYR A 986 -52.34 2.41 -31.53
C TYR A 986 -53.34 3.49 -32.00
N LEU A 987 -53.25 3.93 -33.26
CA LEU A 987 -54.17 4.92 -33.82
C LEU A 987 -55.62 4.41 -33.89
N CYS A 988 -55.82 3.11 -34.06
CA CYS A 988 -57.15 2.47 -34.03
C CYS A 988 -57.71 2.30 -32.61
N GLU A 989 -56.86 2.22 -31.59
CA GLU A 989 -57.24 2.03 -30.18
C GLU A 989 -57.61 3.35 -29.50
N ILE A 990 -56.81 4.41 -29.67
CA ILE A 990 -57.02 5.68 -28.93
C ILE A 990 -57.99 6.64 -29.65
N ASN A 991 -57.91 6.77 -30.97
CA ASN A 991 -58.55 7.88 -31.70
C ASN A 991 -59.85 7.53 -32.45
N ALA A 992 -60.29 6.27 -32.36
CA ALA A 992 -61.50 5.74 -33.01
C ALA A 992 -61.74 6.29 -34.45
N PRO A 993 -60.79 6.09 -35.39
CA PRO A 993 -60.83 6.70 -36.73
C PRO A 993 -62.09 6.35 -37.53
N ASP A 994 -62.48 7.22 -38.47
CA ASP A 994 -63.71 7.01 -39.24
C ASP A 994 -63.74 5.66 -39.95
N LYS A 995 -64.89 4.96 -39.90
CA LYS A 995 -65.06 3.63 -40.54
C LYS A 995 -64.67 3.64 -42.03
N ASN A 996 -64.76 4.78 -42.70
CA ASN A 996 -64.29 4.96 -44.07
C ASN A 996 -62.75 5.02 -44.17
N ALA A 997 -62.04 5.69 -43.27
CA ALA A 997 -60.58 5.61 -43.16
C ALA A 997 -60.10 4.20 -42.88
N VAL A 998 -60.72 3.49 -41.93
CA VAL A 998 -60.34 2.09 -41.61
C VAL A 998 -60.59 1.18 -42.80
N ARG A 999 -61.66 1.40 -43.58
CA ARG A 999 -61.92 0.66 -44.84
C ARG A 999 -60.91 1.00 -45.94
N ILE A 1000 -60.44 2.26 -46.05
CA ILE A 1000 -59.37 2.66 -46.97
C ILE A 1000 -58.03 2.05 -46.54
N ALA A 1001 -57.72 2.06 -45.24
CA ALA A 1001 -56.55 1.43 -44.64
C ALA A 1001 -56.55 -0.09 -44.89
N LEU A 1002 -57.68 -0.78 -44.67
CA LEU A 1002 -57.85 -2.20 -44.98
C LEU A 1002 -57.62 -2.50 -46.47
N ASN A 1003 -58.24 -1.75 -47.38
CA ASN A 1003 -58.01 -1.91 -48.81
C ASN A 1003 -56.54 -1.68 -49.19
N LYS A 1004 -55.84 -0.76 -48.51
CA LYS A 1004 -54.42 -0.49 -48.73
C LYS A 1004 -53.53 -1.61 -48.16
N ALA A 1005 -53.88 -2.16 -47.00
CA ALA A 1005 -53.21 -3.31 -46.38
C ALA A 1005 -53.35 -4.56 -47.26
N ILE A 1006 -54.54 -4.83 -47.80
CA ILE A 1006 -54.80 -5.89 -48.80
C ILE A 1006 -53.94 -5.69 -50.04
N GLY A 1007 -53.94 -4.49 -50.63
CA GLY A 1007 -53.12 -4.16 -51.80
C GLY A 1007 -51.61 -4.23 -51.57
N SER A 1008 -51.15 -4.24 -50.31
CA SER A 1008 -49.74 -4.36 -49.91
C SER A 1008 -49.39 -5.68 -49.21
N ARG A 1009 -50.34 -6.63 -49.13
CA ARG A 1009 -50.18 -7.98 -48.53
C ARG A 1009 -49.73 -8.00 -47.06
N GLN A 1010 -50.27 -7.11 -46.22
CA GLN A 1010 -49.97 -7.07 -44.78
C GLN A 1010 -50.94 -7.96 -43.98
N GLU A 1011 -50.74 -9.28 -43.98
CA GLU A 1011 -51.72 -10.26 -43.46
C GLU A 1011 -52.17 -10.01 -42.01
N GLU A 1012 -51.24 -9.85 -41.05
CA GLU A 1012 -51.57 -9.54 -39.65
C GLU A 1012 -52.40 -8.26 -39.47
N LEU A 1013 -52.21 -7.28 -40.36
CA LEU A 1013 -52.88 -6.00 -40.31
C LEU A 1013 -54.25 -6.06 -40.98
N ILE A 1014 -54.40 -6.90 -42.01
CA ILE A 1014 -55.66 -7.17 -42.69
C ILE A 1014 -56.65 -7.77 -41.70
N ASP A 1015 -56.23 -8.77 -40.91
CA ASP A 1015 -57.11 -9.40 -39.93
C ASP A 1015 -57.43 -8.47 -38.75
N TYR A 1016 -56.45 -7.75 -38.20
CA TYR A 1016 -56.71 -6.73 -37.17
C TYR A 1016 -57.72 -5.65 -37.62
N LEU A 1017 -57.52 -5.03 -38.79
CA LEU A 1017 -58.42 -3.99 -39.31
C LEU A 1017 -59.80 -4.55 -39.69
N ARG A 1018 -59.87 -5.81 -40.15
CA ARG A 1018 -61.11 -6.52 -40.44
C ARG A 1018 -61.90 -6.82 -39.17
N ASP A 1019 -61.23 -7.20 -38.08
CA ASP A 1019 -61.87 -7.51 -36.81
C ASP A 1019 -62.28 -6.26 -36.03
N TRP A 1020 -61.48 -5.18 -36.09
CA TRP A 1020 -61.88 -3.85 -35.61
C TRP A 1020 -63.14 -3.34 -36.32
N LEU A 1021 -63.26 -3.56 -37.64
CA LEU A 1021 -64.47 -3.24 -38.39
C LEU A 1021 -65.69 -4.11 -38.05
N LYS A 1022 -65.50 -5.32 -37.51
CA LYS A 1022 -66.58 -6.18 -37.02
C LYS A 1022 -67.04 -5.77 -35.61
N SER A 1023 -66.11 -5.65 -34.66
CA SER A 1023 -66.41 -5.39 -33.25
C SER A 1023 -67.17 -4.07 -33.04
N ASN A 1024 -66.79 -3.02 -33.77
CA ASN A 1024 -67.45 -1.71 -33.69
C ASN A 1024 -68.77 -1.61 -34.51
N THR A 1025 -69.48 -2.71 -34.74
CA THR A 1025 -70.84 -2.71 -35.35
C THR A 1025 -71.97 -2.87 -34.34
N THR A 1026 -71.71 -3.40 -33.14
CA THR A 1026 -72.75 -3.78 -32.16
C THR A 1026 -73.05 -2.74 -31.08
N HIS A 1027 -72.22 -1.72 -30.88
CA HIS A 1027 -72.44 -0.67 -29.88
C HIS A 1027 -72.78 0.70 -30.50
N GLN A 1028 -73.98 0.82 -31.06
CA GLN A 1028 -74.63 2.11 -31.29
C GLN A 1028 -76.09 2.06 -30.83
N ASN A 1029 -76.31 2.14 -29.51
CA ASN A 1029 -77.50 2.74 -28.90
C ASN A 1029 -77.26 3.14 -27.43
N THR A 1030 -77.82 4.29 -27.03
CA THR A 1030 -78.10 4.75 -25.65
C THR A 1030 -76.97 4.85 -24.61
N VAL A 1031 -76.00 5.72 -24.89
CA VAL A 1031 -75.72 6.98 -24.15
C VAL A 1031 -76.38 7.20 -22.75
N LYS A 1032 -75.51 7.41 -21.73
CA LYS A 1032 -75.57 8.31 -20.53
C LYS A 1032 -75.97 7.83 -19.10
N PHE A 1033 -74.93 7.88 -18.25
CA PHE A 1033 -74.82 8.44 -16.89
C PHE A 1033 -75.69 7.91 -15.72
N ALA A 1034 -75.01 7.28 -14.75
CA ALA A 1034 -74.72 7.92 -13.45
C ALA A 1034 -73.45 7.33 -12.80
N CYS A 1035 -72.85 8.12 -11.91
CA CYS A 1035 -71.73 7.82 -11.01
C CYS A 1035 -71.82 6.47 -10.29
N ASP A 1036 -70.66 5.91 -9.89
CA ASP A 1036 -70.37 5.82 -8.45
C ASP A 1036 -68.88 5.64 -8.13
N ASN A 1037 -68.53 6.02 -6.90
CA ASN A 1037 -67.19 6.14 -6.34
C ASN A 1037 -66.78 4.92 -5.48
N HIS A 1038 -65.47 4.79 -5.23
CA HIS A 1038 -64.81 4.33 -3.98
C HIS A 1038 -65.51 3.23 -3.14
N HIS A 1039 -64.95 2.03 -2.87
CA HIS A 1039 -63.72 1.72 -2.12
C HIS A 1039 -63.55 0.15 -2.06
N GLU A 1040 -62.52 -0.53 -1.51
CA GLU A 1040 -61.29 -0.17 -0.77
C GLU A 1040 -60.18 -1.26 -0.87
N ILE A 1041 -59.03 -0.99 -0.21
CA ILE A 1041 -58.02 -1.90 0.39
C ILE A 1041 -57.40 -3.05 -0.45
N GLY A 1042 -56.11 -2.82 -0.77
CA GLY A 1042 -55.12 -3.84 -1.11
C GLY A 1042 -53.70 -3.30 -0.88
N SER A 1043 -53.30 -3.09 0.37
CA SER A 1043 -51.92 -2.74 0.75
C SER A 1043 -50.95 -3.89 0.43
N SER A 1044 -49.69 -3.69 0.03
CA SER A 1044 -48.82 -2.51 0.10
C SER A 1044 -47.67 -2.60 -0.90
N LEU A 1045 -47.20 -1.48 -1.46
CA LEU A 1045 -45.77 -1.13 -1.55
C LEU A 1045 -45.61 0.29 -2.10
N ILE A 1046 -44.86 1.13 -1.38
CA ILE A 1046 -44.62 2.54 -1.68
C ILE A 1046 -43.12 2.74 -1.97
N ASN A 1047 -42.85 3.50 -3.03
CA ASN A 1047 -41.62 4.25 -3.37
C ASN A 1047 -40.31 3.55 -3.80
N HIS A 1048 -39.86 4.03 -4.97
CA HIS A 1048 -38.48 4.31 -5.42
C HIS A 1048 -37.41 3.19 -5.48
N SER A 1049 -37.07 2.82 -6.73
CA SER A 1049 -35.71 2.75 -7.32
C SER A 1049 -35.84 2.32 -8.80
N LEU A 1050 -35.81 3.21 -9.79
CA LEU A 1050 -34.58 3.66 -10.49
C LEU A 1050 -33.52 2.56 -10.72
N PHE A 1051 -33.48 2.07 -11.96
CA PHE A 1051 -32.44 1.26 -12.62
C PHE A 1051 -31.97 -0.06 -11.99
N LYS A 1052 -32.19 -1.18 -12.72
CA LYS A 1052 -31.11 -1.97 -13.35
C LYS A 1052 -31.64 -3.17 -14.15
N VAL A 1053 -31.06 -3.41 -15.33
CA VAL A 1053 -30.23 -4.58 -15.70
C VAL A 1053 -30.10 -4.62 -17.23
N SER A 1054 -28.89 -4.79 -17.73
CA SER A 1054 -28.60 -5.09 -19.14
C SER A 1054 -27.95 -6.48 -19.27
N LYS A 1055 -28.40 -7.25 -20.27
CA LYS A 1055 -27.85 -8.48 -20.91
C LYS A 1055 -29.04 -9.29 -21.46
N SER A 1056 -29.00 -10.00 -22.59
CA SER A 1056 -28.06 -10.09 -23.73
C SER A 1056 -28.66 -11.06 -24.78
N GLY A 1057 -28.50 -10.83 -26.09
CA GLY A 1057 -28.93 -11.81 -27.11
C GLY A 1057 -28.61 -11.42 -28.57
N PRO A 1058 -28.50 -12.37 -29.54
CA PRO A 1058 -27.48 -12.25 -30.60
C PRO A 1058 -27.92 -12.53 -32.07
N ARG A 1059 -26.93 -12.52 -33.00
CA ARG A 1059 -26.91 -12.88 -34.46
C ARG A 1059 -27.28 -11.72 -35.41
N GLY A 1060 -26.71 -11.53 -36.61
CA GLY A 1060 -25.66 -12.23 -37.41
C GLY A 1060 -25.08 -11.23 -38.46
N GLU A 1061 -24.44 -11.56 -39.60
CA GLU A 1061 -23.96 -12.80 -40.26
C GLU A 1061 -22.94 -12.44 -41.39
N ARG A 1062 -22.01 -13.36 -41.74
CA ARG A 1062 -21.27 -13.57 -43.03
C ARG A 1062 -20.53 -12.43 -43.78
N TYR A 1063 -19.33 -12.76 -44.25
CA TYR A 1063 -19.01 -12.76 -45.70
C TYR A 1063 -18.00 -13.88 -46.09
N GLN A 1064 -18.10 -14.33 -47.33
CA GLN A 1064 -17.27 -15.32 -48.07
C GLN A 1064 -16.01 -14.63 -48.66
N SER A 1065 -14.93 -15.25 -49.18
CA SER A 1065 -14.48 -16.65 -49.35
C SER A 1065 -12.94 -16.65 -49.66
N PRO A 1066 -12.35 -17.58 -50.45
CA PRO A 1066 -11.39 -18.58 -49.97
C PRO A 1066 -9.92 -18.31 -50.35
N ASP A 1067 -8.97 -19.06 -49.77
CA ASP A 1067 -8.06 -19.85 -50.61
C ASP A 1067 -7.41 -21.05 -49.90
N TYR A 1068 -6.88 -21.99 -50.70
CA TYR A 1068 -6.23 -23.24 -50.29
C TYR A 1068 -4.82 -23.05 -49.72
N GLY A 1069 -4.34 -23.98 -48.87
CA GLY A 1069 -2.93 -23.95 -48.42
C GLY A 1069 -2.52 -24.98 -47.36
N LEU A 1070 -2.64 -26.27 -47.68
CA LEU A 1070 -2.17 -27.39 -46.84
C LEU A 1070 -0.65 -27.39 -46.57
N LEU A 1071 -0.26 -27.99 -45.44
CA LEU A 1071 1.02 -28.67 -45.10
C LEU A 1071 2.14 -27.91 -44.33
N THR A 1072 2.21 -28.26 -43.04
CA THR A 1072 3.43 -28.64 -42.27
C THR A 1072 4.68 -27.75 -42.34
N LYS A 1073 4.97 -27.05 -41.24
CA LYS A 1073 5.69 -27.64 -40.10
C LYS A 1073 5.38 -26.89 -38.80
#